data_AF-A0A7K2NNY6-F1
#
_entry.id   AF-A0A7K2NNY6-F1
#
_cell.length_a   1.000
_cell.length_b   1.000
_cell.length_c   1.000
_cell.angle_alpha   90.00
_cell.angle_beta   90.00
_cell.angle_gamma   90.00
#
_symmetry.space_group_name_H-M   'P 1'
#
loop_
_entity.id
_entity.type
_entity.pdbx_description
1 polymer ?
#
loop_
_entity_poly.entity_id
_entity_poly.type
_entity_poly.pdbx_seq_one_letter_code
_entity_poly.pdbx_strand_id
1 'polypeptide(L)'
;FLFTGQGAQHTGMGMDLYHTYPAYAHAFDTIATHLDPHLDQPLHHTITTGHHLHQTGNTQPALFATEVALYRLLETWGITPDYLTGHSIGELTAAHISGILTLQDACTLVTARARLMQNLPTTGTMIALQATEEEILPHLTGHEHHLTIAAINSPTSLVISGNQTAANHIAAKLTEQGRKTKTLTVSHAFHSPHMDGMLHDFHHTAAQLTYHQPTIPIVSTLTGNLATHNDLRTPTYWTDQLRNTVRYTQALHTLHTAGVTTYTEIGPDATLTPLTTNTIGDTDGTAAIATLRAGRPETHTLLTAISRLHNRGIPINWNHLFTNTHATHTPLPTYAFQHERFWAETSGVVADASDLGLASAGHPMLGAAVTVAGADQVLFTSRLSLRTHPWLADHVVLDQTLVPATALVEMAIRAGDELGSTVLDDLSVLGPLVLPRKGGVHVQVSVGAPDASGRRELSVYSRPENADVPWTLNARGHLSFRGPDAPFTLAQWPPAGAEEVPLDDAYDKLAVQGYVYGPVYRGLEHVWRLGDDVYADVRLPTGSRTDVGGFGLHPALLETALAASCLAGYGSSPEGTVWISTDWKDVRLHATGADRLRVRLAPDADGALNVQLADRAGRPVASVSSVDCRAIAVGEVSNALARNRDSL
;
A
#
# COMPACT_ATOMS: atom_id res chain seq x y z
N PHE A 1 8.74 21.05 23.38
CA PHE A 1 9.69 20.34 24.26
C PHE A 1 9.32 20.60 25.71
N LEU A 2 9.51 19.59 26.56
CA LEU A 2 9.20 19.59 27.99
C LEU A 2 10.52 19.41 28.76
N PHE A 3 10.95 20.39 29.53
CA PHE A 3 12.18 20.30 30.32
C PHE A 3 11.91 19.79 31.74
N THR A 4 12.72 18.87 32.22
CA THR A 4 12.45 18.13 33.45
C THR A 4 12.80 18.93 34.71
N GLY A 5 12.22 18.50 35.82
CA GLY A 5 12.45 19.12 37.13
C GLY A 5 13.50 18.37 37.95
N GLN A 6 13.77 18.92 39.13
CA GLN A 6 14.55 18.22 40.14
C GLN A 6 13.88 16.90 40.54
N GLY A 7 14.67 15.82 40.59
CA GLY A 7 14.22 14.44 40.83
C GLY A 7 14.59 13.48 39.69
N ALA A 8 14.91 14.00 38.50
CA ALA A 8 15.34 13.21 37.34
C ALA A 8 16.84 12.87 37.34
N GLN A 9 17.64 13.56 38.16
CA GLN A 9 19.10 13.42 38.15
C GLN A 9 19.55 12.03 38.62
N HIS A 10 20.55 11.48 37.95
CA HIS A 10 21.23 10.26 38.34
C HIS A 10 22.72 10.35 38.00
N THR A 11 23.54 9.55 38.70
CA THR A 11 24.97 9.45 38.41
C THR A 11 25.22 9.09 36.95
N GLY A 12 26.17 9.78 36.33
CA GLY A 12 26.58 9.55 34.95
C GLY A 12 25.64 10.08 33.88
N MET A 13 24.57 10.81 34.23
CA MET A 13 23.59 11.29 33.24
C MET A 13 24.23 12.13 32.13
N GLY A 14 23.90 11.80 30.88
CA GLY A 14 24.41 12.46 29.68
C GLY A 14 25.86 12.12 29.31
N MET A 15 26.55 11.27 30.07
CA MET A 15 27.98 11.04 29.86
C MET A 15 28.29 10.07 28.73
N ASP A 16 27.39 9.11 28.45
CA ASP A 16 27.50 8.31 27.24
C ASP A 16 27.33 9.21 26.00
N LEU A 17 26.40 10.16 26.05
CA LEU A 17 26.22 11.14 24.97
C LEU A 17 27.42 12.06 24.81
N TYR A 18 28.01 12.52 25.91
CA TYR A 18 29.24 13.33 25.89
C TYR A 18 30.39 12.60 25.18
N HIS A 19 30.59 11.31 25.46
CA HIS A 19 31.63 10.53 24.79
C HIS A 19 31.28 10.17 23.34
N THR A 20 30.00 10.09 23.00
CA THR A 20 29.54 9.65 21.67
C THR A 20 29.41 10.81 20.68
N TYR A 21 28.94 11.97 21.12
CA TYR A 21 28.50 13.07 20.25
C TYR A 21 29.28 14.36 20.53
N PRO A 22 30.20 14.78 19.64
CA PRO A 22 31.00 16.00 19.83
C PRO A 22 30.18 17.28 20.03
N ALA A 23 28.99 17.39 19.40
CA ALA A 23 28.12 18.54 19.59
C ALA A 23 27.55 18.62 21.02
N TYR A 24 27.23 17.47 21.63
CA TYR A 24 26.83 17.42 23.04
C TYR A 24 27.98 17.81 23.96
N ALA A 25 29.16 17.23 23.75
CA ALA A 25 30.35 17.53 24.53
C ALA A 25 30.71 19.02 24.50
N HIS A 26 30.75 19.61 23.29
CA HIS A 26 31.03 21.03 23.12
C HIS A 26 30.01 21.93 23.82
N ALA A 27 28.72 21.61 23.72
CA ALA A 27 27.68 22.34 24.43
C ALA A 27 27.84 22.21 25.95
N PHE A 28 28.06 20.99 26.45
CA PHE A 28 28.27 20.71 27.87
C PHE A 28 29.48 21.47 28.43
N ASP A 29 30.63 21.43 27.76
CA ASP A 29 31.86 22.12 28.17
C ASP A 29 31.69 23.65 28.20
N THR A 30 30.96 24.19 27.22
CA THR A 30 30.64 25.62 27.16
C THR A 30 29.79 26.02 28.37
N ILE A 31 28.78 25.22 28.72
CA ILE A 31 27.92 25.46 29.88
C ILE A 31 28.73 25.31 31.19
N ALA A 32 29.57 24.27 31.29
CA ALA A 32 30.42 24.02 32.45
C ALA A 32 31.38 25.21 32.72
N THR A 33 31.93 25.83 31.67
CA THR A 33 32.78 27.03 31.80
C THR A 33 32.06 28.18 32.52
N HIS A 34 30.74 28.30 32.36
CA HIS A 34 29.92 29.30 33.04
C HIS A 34 29.40 28.86 34.42
N LEU A 35 29.22 27.56 34.65
CA LEU A 35 28.68 27.04 35.92
C LEU A 35 29.78 26.80 36.95
N ASP A 36 30.90 26.19 36.56
CA ASP A 36 31.98 25.74 37.45
C ASP A 36 32.52 26.84 38.40
N PRO A 37 32.66 28.11 37.99
CA PRO A 37 33.08 29.19 38.91
C PRO A 37 32.14 29.41 40.10
N HIS A 38 30.91 28.88 40.05
CA HIS A 38 29.88 29.01 41.08
C HIS A 38 29.64 27.71 41.86
N LEU A 39 30.37 26.62 41.55
CA LEU A 39 30.19 25.30 42.16
C LEU A 39 31.40 24.94 43.04
N ASP A 40 31.16 24.14 44.08
CA ASP A 40 32.23 23.66 44.97
C ASP A 40 33.15 22.63 44.30
N GLN A 41 32.66 21.95 43.26
CA GLN A 41 33.37 20.96 42.46
C GLN A 41 33.01 21.13 40.98
N PRO A 42 33.93 20.78 40.06
CA PRO A 42 33.64 20.81 38.63
C PRO A 42 32.39 19.97 38.31
N LEU A 43 31.52 20.51 37.45
CA LEU A 43 30.25 19.89 37.10
C LEU A 43 30.43 18.47 36.56
N HIS A 44 31.43 18.30 35.69
CA HIS A 44 31.79 17.00 35.14
C HIS A 44 32.13 15.98 36.25
N HIS A 45 32.87 16.38 37.28
CA HIS A 45 33.20 15.50 38.41
C HIS A 45 31.96 15.12 39.21
N THR A 46 31.09 16.09 39.49
CA THR A 46 29.83 15.88 40.22
C THR A 46 28.90 14.90 39.51
N ILE A 47 28.73 15.03 38.19
CA ILE A 47 27.88 14.13 37.39
C ILE A 47 28.49 12.73 37.29
N THR A 48 29.78 12.62 36.96
CA THR A 48 30.44 11.32 36.76
C THR A 48 30.55 10.48 38.02
N THR A 49 30.87 11.11 39.16
CA THR A 49 31.01 10.41 40.44
C THR A 49 29.69 10.27 41.19
N GLY A 50 28.72 11.13 40.91
CA GLY A 50 27.48 11.26 41.69
C GLY A 50 27.70 11.88 43.07
N HIS A 51 28.93 12.25 43.43
CA HIS A 51 29.25 12.82 44.73
C HIS A 51 28.51 14.15 44.90
N HIS A 52 27.69 14.24 45.96
CA HIS A 52 26.84 15.40 46.24
C HIS A 52 25.82 15.76 45.13
N LEU A 53 25.61 14.91 44.12
CA LEU A 53 24.69 15.21 43.01
C LEU A 53 23.25 15.45 43.47
N HIS A 54 22.82 14.81 44.56
CA HIS A 54 21.49 14.97 45.15
C HIS A 54 21.34 16.19 46.08
N GLN A 55 22.40 16.97 46.27
CA GLN A 55 22.29 18.29 46.93
C GLN A 55 21.75 19.29 45.92
N THR A 56 20.73 20.07 46.29
CA THR A 56 20.05 21.04 45.42
C THR A 56 21.01 21.98 44.72
N GLY A 57 22.05 22.43 45.44
CA GLY A 57 23.12 23.29 44.92
C GLY A 57 23.83 22.72 43.69
N ASN A 58 23.94 21.39 43.60
CA ASN A 58 24.57 20.67 42.49
C ASN A 58 23.55 20.10 41.50
N THR A 59 22.39 19.66 41.98
CA THR A 59 21.36 19.03 41.16
C THR A 59 20.86 19.97 40.05
N GLN A 60 20.54 21.21 40.39
CA GLN A 60 19.93 22.14 39.42
C GLN A 60 20.90 22.58 38.30
N PRO A 61 22.15 22.96 38.60
CA PRO A 61 23.17 23.19 37.56
C PRO A 61 23.40 21.96 36.67
N ALA A 62 23.42 20.76 37.26
CA ALA A 62 23.61 19.52 36.52
C ALA A 62 22.44 19.23 35.56
N LEU A 63 21.20 19.36 36.03
CA LEU A 63 20.02 19.22 35.17
C LEU A 63 20.02 20.24 34.04
N PHE A 64 20.25 21.53 34.35
CA PHE A 64 20.33 22.59 33.35
C PHE A 64 21.37 22.26 32.27
N ALA A 65 22.59 21.88 32.67
CA ALA A 65 23.65 21.57 31.71
C ALA A 65 23.31 20.36 30.83
N THR A 66 22.82 19.27 31.43
CA THR A 66 22.42 18.07 30.68
C THR A 66 21.28 18.35 29.70
N GLU A 67 20.27 19.11 30.12
CA GLU A 67 19.12 19.46 29.29
C GLU A 67 19.47 20.40 28.14
N VAL A 68 20.28 21.43 28.40
CA VAL A 68 20.73 22.36 27.34
C VAL A 68 21.66 21.64 26.36
N ALA A 69 22.61 20.83 26.84
CA ALA A 69 23.48 20.06 25.95
C ALA A 69 22.69 19.07 25.08
N LEU A 70 21.66 18.43 25.64
CA LEU A 70 20.77 17.54 24.90
C LEU A 70 19.93 18.29 23.86
N TYR A 71 19.40 19.46 24.22
CA TYR A 71 18.71 20.33 23.26
C TYR A 71 19.63 20.74 22.11
N ARG A 72 20.88 21.17 22.39
CA ARG A 72 21.83 21.57 21.36
C ARG A 72 22.20 20.42 20.43
N LEU A 73 22.32 19.21 20.96
CA LEU A 73 22.51 18.01 20.13
C LEU A 73 21.32 17.80 19.17
N LEU A 74 20.09 17.83 19.67
CA LEU A 74 18.87 17.67 18.86
C LEU A 74 18.74 18.78 17.80
N GLU A 75 19.07 20.02 18.16
CA GLU A 75 19.09 21.17 17.25
C GLU A 75 20.05 20.93 16.07
N THR A 76 21.23 20.35 16.31
CA THR A 76 22.15 20.01 15.22
C THR A 76 21.55 18.98 14.23
N TRP A 77 20.62 18.14 14.68
CA TRP A 77 19.90 17.18 13.84
C TRP A 77 18.63 17.77 13.23
N GLY A 78 18.39 19.08 13.36
CA GLY A 78 17.22 19.76 12.81
C GLY A 78 15.94 19.54 13.60
N ILE A 79 16.02 18.99 14.82
CA ILE A 79 14.86 18.74 15.67
C ILE A 79 14.66 19.95 16.59
N THR A 80 13.72 20.81 16.23
CA THR A 80 13.41 22.05 16.96
C THR A 80 11.98 22.06 17.50
N PRO A 81 11.71 22.69 18.66
CA PRO A 81 10.37 22.79 19.22
C PRO A 81 9.56 23.96 18.67
N ASP A 82 8.25 23.76 18.49
CA ASP A 82 7.28 24.85 18.26
C ASP A 82 6.92 25.58 19.56
N TYR A 83 6.90 24.84 20.67
CA TYR A 83 6.58 25.35 22.01
C TYR A 83 7.53 24.76 23.05
N LEU A 84 7.79 25.53 24.10
CA LEU A 84 8.55 25.13 25.25
C LEU A 84 7.69 25.18 26.52
N THR A 85 7.96 24.28 27.45
CA THR A 85 7.53 24.39 28.85
C THR A 85 8.53 23.61 29.70
N GLY A 86 8.52 23.81 31.01
CA GLY A 86 9.42 23.09 31.89
C GLY A 86 8.89 23.01 33.31
N HIS A 87 9.29 21.96 34.03
CA HIS A 87 8.83 21.74 35.40
C HIS A 87 9.84 22.33 36.39
N SER A 88 9.44 23.34 37.17
CA SER A 88 10.31 23.99 38.15
C SER A 88 11.62 24.50 37.50
N ILE A 89 12.77 23.92 37.79
CA ILE A 89 14.06 24.31 37.19
C ILE A 89 14.06 24.21 35.66
N GLY A 90 13.35 23.23 35.09
CA GLY A 90 13.24 23.08 33.64
C GLY A 90 12.61 24.30 32.95
N GLU A 91 11.83 25.11 33.65
CA GLU A 91 11.28 26.35 33.07
C GLU A 91 12.35 27.42 32.85
N LEU A 92 13.39 27.43 33.69
CA LEU A 92 14.57 28.27 33.49
C LEU A 92 15.37 27.78 32.29
N THR A 93 15.52 26.45 32.13
CA THR A 93 16.06 25.84 30.90
C THR A 93 15.26 26.30 29.68
N ALA A 94 13.93 26.20 29.72
CA ALA A 94 13.04 26.64 28.64
C ALA A 94 13.23 28.14 28.31
N ALA A 95 13.35 29.00 29.33
CA ALA A 95 13.60 30.43 29.14
C ALA A 95 14.95 30.70 28.45
N HIS A 96 16.02 30.01 28.85
CA HIS A 96 17.30 30.11 28.15
C HIS A 96 17.18 29.67 26.69
N ILE A 97 16.57 28.51 26.43
CA ILE A 97 16.41 27.96 25.08
C ILE A 97 15.55 28.86 24.18
N SER A 98 14.53 29.51 24.73
CA SER A 98 13.73 30.51 23.99
C SER A 98 14.50 31.79 23.67
N GLY A 99 15.70 31.99 24.24
CA GLY A 99 16.49 33.19 24.08
C GLY A 99 16.19 34.31 25.09
N ILE A 100 15.27 34.12 26.05
CA ILE A 100 14.98 35.15 27.08
C ILE A 100 16.22 35.47 27.91
N LEU A 101 17.01 34.46 28.25
CA LEU A 101 18.26 34.59 29.00
C LEU A 101 19.42 34.13 28.13
N THR A 102 20.51 34.91 28.12
CA THR A 102 21.79 34.44 27.59
C THR A 102 22.28 33.22 28.39
N LEU A 103 23.21 32.44 27.86
CA LEU A 103 23.77 31.30 28.60
C LEU A 103 24.39 31.75 29.93
N GLN A 104 25.14 32.85 29.92
CA GLN A 104 25.76 33.40 31.12
C GLN A 104 24.73 33.84 32.16
N ASP A 105 23.67 34.55 31.74
CA ASP A 105 22.62 35.00 32.67
C ASP A 105 21.81 33.83 33.22
N ALA A 106 21.54 32.82 32.39
CA ALA A 106 20.86 31.59 32.81
C ALA A 106 21.70 30.82 33.84
N CYS A 107 23.01 30.64 33.59
CA CYS A 107 23.93 30.01 34.54
C CYS A 107 24.01 30.79 35.86
N THR A 108 24.04 32.12 35.81
CA THR A 108 24.01 32.99 37.01
C THR A 108 22.73 32.77 37.81
N LEU A 109 21.57 32.74 37.14
CA LEU A 109 20.29 32.55 37.80
C LEU A 109 20.13 31.15 38.38
N VAL A 110 20.51 30.10 37.63
CA VAL A 110 20.44 28.70 38.09
C VAL A 110 21.32 28.47 39.30
N THR A 111 22.55 28.94 39.28
CA THR A 111 23.50 28.74 40.39
C THR A 111 23.08 29.52 41.63
N ALA A 112 22.61 30.77 41.48
CA ALA A 112 22.04 31.54 42.57
C ALA A 112 20.80 30.86 43.17
N ARG A 113 19.88 30.39 42.31
CA ARG A 113 18.70 29.62 42.72
C ARG A 113 19.10 28.39 43.54
N ALA A 114 19.99 27.57 42.99
CA ALA A 114 20.42 26.31 43.57
C ALA A 114 21.10 26.52 44.94
N ARG A 115 22.04 27.47 45.02
CA ARG A 115 22.77 27.81 46.24
C ARG A 115 21.85 28.36 47.33
N LEU A 116 21.00 29.33 46.98
CA LEU A 116 20.08 29.94 47.95
C LEU A 116 19.06 28.91 48.47
N MET A 117 18.52 28.06 47.59
CA MET A 117 17.61 26.98 47.99
C MET A 117 18.30 25.96 48.89
N GLN A 118 19.57 25.64 48.64
CA GLN A 118 20.37 24.70 49.43
C GLN A 118 20.65 25.20 50.85
N ASN A 119 20.69 26.51 51.07
CA ASN A 119 20.99 27.15 52.34
C ASN A 119 19.77 27.34 53.25
N LEU A 120 18.57 26.99 52.78
CA LEU A 120 17.35 27.11 53.57
C LEU A 120 17.26 26.01 54.65
N PRO A 121 16.45 26.21 55.71
CA PRO A 121 16.22 25.17 56.70
C PRO A 121 15.58 23.91 56.09
N THR A 122 16.09 22.74 56.47
CA THR A 122 15.60 21.43 56.01
C THR A 122 14.42 20.90 56.84
N THR A 123 13.57 21.79 57.36
CA THR A 123 12.50 21.46 58.33
C THR A 123 11.13 21.18 57.68
N GLY A 124 11.09 21.09 56.35
CA GLY A 124 9.88 20.85 55.57
C GLY A 124 9.83 19.48 54.90
N THR A 125 8.68 19.13 54.35
CA THR A 125 8.47 17.90 53.56
C THR A 125 7.74 18.20 52.27
N MET A 126 7.87 17.30 51.30
CA MET A 126 7.04 17.25 50.10
C MET A 126 6.40 15.87 49.98
N ILE A 127 5.08 15.81 49.79
CA ILE A 127 4.33 14.55 49.70
C ILE A 127 3.51 14.56 48.42
N ALA A 128 3.76 13.58 47.56
CA ALA A 128 2.93 13.30 46.40
C ALA A 128 1.63 12.60 46.83
N LEU A 129 0.50 13.08 46.32
CA LEU A 129 -0.84 12.62 46.64
C LEU A 129 -1.57 12.21 45.35
N GLN A 130 -2.31 11.11 45.43
CA GLN A 130 -3.31 10.76 44.42
C GLN A 130 -4.63 11.48 44.75
N ALA A 131 -4.75 12.73 44.33
CA ALA A 131 -5.89 13.61 44.58
C ALA A 131 -5.99 14.71 43.52
N THR A 132 -7.16 15.34 43.42
CA THR A 132 -7.39 16.57 42.63
C THR A 132 -7.08 17.84 43.43
N GLU A 133 -6.89 18.98 42.76
CA GLU A 133 -6.71 20.27 43.43
C GLU A 133 -7.93 20.60 44.31
N GLU A 134 -9.15 20.34 43.81
CA GLU A 134 -10.41 20.58 44.52
C GLU A 134 -10.54 19.73 45.80
N GLU A 135 -10.09 18.48 45.79
CA GLU A 135 -10.10 17.62 46.98
C GLU A 135 -9.16 18.16 48.09
N ILE A 136 -8.07 18.83 47.71
CA ILE A 136 -7.02 19.25 48.65
C ILE A 136 -7.19 20.68 49.16
N LEU A 137 -7.74 21.60 48.36
CA LEU A 137 -7.94 23.00 48.75
C LEU A 137 -8.63 23.16 50.13
N PRO A 138 -9.73 22.45 50.46
CA PRO A 138 -10.37 22.56 51.77
C PRO A 138 -9.49 22.15 52.95
N HIS A 139 -8.48 21.29 52.71
CA HIS A 139 -7.53 20.87 53.74
C HIS A 139 -6.40 21.87 53.97
N LEU A 140 -6.22 22.83 53.06
CA LEU A 140 -5.19 23.86 53.16
C LEU A 140 -5.73 25.18 53.71
N THR A 141 -7.06 25.37 53.75
CA THR A 141 -7.71 26.56 54.30
C THR A 141 -7.23 26.84 55.74
N GLY A 142 -6.60 28.00 55.95
CA GLY A 142 -6.02 28.41 57.23
C GLY A 142 -4.59 27.92 57.49
N HIS A 143 -4.02 27.10 56.60
CA HIS A 143 -2.66 26.56 56.66
C HIS A 143 -1.73 27.12 55.58
N GLU A 144 -2.19 28.05 54.76
CA GLU A 144 -1.50 28.56 53.55
C GLU A 144 -0.14 29.20 53.87
N HIS A 145 0.01 29.71 55.10
CA HIS A 145 1.25 30.32 55.59
C HIS A 145 2.37 29.31 55.87
N HIS A 146 2.07 28.00 55.92
CA HIS A 146 3.08 26.96 56.18
C HIS A 146 2.89 25.66 55.39
N LEU A 147 1.83 25.52 54.58
CA LEU A 147 1.59 24.37 53.72
C LEU A 147 0.83 24.79 52.45
N THR A 148 1.28 24.35 51.29
CA THR A 148 0.64 24.66 50.00
C THR A 148 0.73 23.48 49.02
N ILE A 149 0.06 23.60 47.87
CA ILE A 149 0.29 22.73 46.71
C ILE A 149 1.54 23.22 45.99
N ALA A 150 2.58 22.40 45.92
CA ALA A 150 3.80 22.69 45.20
C ALA A 150 3.69 22.43 43.70
N ALA A 151 2.98 21.37 43.30
CA ALA A 151 2.85 21.01 41.90
C ALA A 151 1.54 20.25 41.64
N ILE A 152 0.92 20.52 40.50
CA ILE A 152 -0.21 19.77 39.95
C ILE A 152 0.31 19.08 38.69
N ASN A 153 0.63 17.79 38.83
CA ASN A 153 1.41 17.01 37.87
C ASN A 153 0.52 16.25 36.86
N SER A 154 -0.68 15.85 37.27
CA SER A 154 -1.72 15.30 36.39
C SER A 154 -3.11 15.62 36.99
N PRO A 155 -4.24 15.32 36.31
CA PRO A 155 -5.58 15.58 36.85
C PRO A 155 -5.87 14.94 38.22
N THR A 156 -5.15 13.87 38.58
CA THR A 156 -5.33 13.13 39.84
C THR A 156 -4.00 12.92 40.60
N SER A 157 -2.97 13.69 40.27
CA SER A 157 -1.67 13.63 40.95
C SER A 157 -1.11 15.01 41.21
N LEU A 158 -0.90 15.33 42.49
CA LEU A 158 -0.33 16.60 42.93
C LEU A 158 0.67 16.39 44.07
N VAL A 159 1.41 17.43 44.42
CA VAL A 159 2.39 17.42 45.52
C VAL A 159 2.06 18.56 46.47
N ILE A 160 1.92 18.25 47.76
CA ILE A 160 1.87 19.27 48.82
C ILE A 160 3.26 19.47 49.43
N SER A 161 3.55 20.69 49.86
CA SER A 161 4.88 21.09 50.34
C SER A 161 4.79 22.12 51.47
N GLY A 162 5.58 21.91 52.52
CA GLY A 162 5.65 22.80 53.68
C GLY A 162 5.90 22.05 54.99
N ASN A 163 5.15 22.41 56.02
CA ASN A 163 5.26 21.84 57.37
C ASN A 163 5.02 20.33 57.39
N GLN A 164 5.95 19.59 57.98
CA GLN A 164 5.93 18.13 57.99
C GLN A 164 4.71 17.52 58.69
N THR A 165 4.34 18.03 59.86
CA THR A 165 3.20 17.51 60.63
C THR A 165 1.88 17.72 59.90
N ALA A 166 1.66 18.93 59.37
CA ALA A 166 0.45 19.26 58.63
C ALA A 166 0.31 18.44 57.33
N ALA A 167 1.41 18.29 56.58
CA ALA A 167 1.42 17.49 55.36
C ALA A 167 1.13 16.00 55.65
N ASN A 168 1.76 15.43 56.68
CA ASN A 168 1.54 14.03 57.08
C ASN A 168 0.09 13.78 57.51
N HIS A 169 -0.55 14.73 58.18
CA HIS A 169 -1.96 14.62 58.58
C HIS A 169 -2.89 14.51 57.36
N ILE A 170 -2.66 15.32 56.32
CA ILE A 170 -3.44 15.25 55.08
C ILE A 170 -3.16 13.92 54.35
N ALA A 171 -1.89 13.50 54.28
CA ALA A 171 -1.52 12.24 53.66
C ALA A 171 -2.13 11.02 54.36
N ALA A 172 -2.20 11.03 55.70
CA ALA A 172 -2.83 9.96 56.48
C ALA A 172 -4.33 9.85 56.17
N LYS A 173 -5.06 10.97 56.15
CA LYS A 173 -6.49 11.00 55.80
C LYS A 173 -6.77 10.43 54.40
N LEU A 174 -5.96 10.79 53.41
CA LEU A 174 -6.08 10.25 52.05
C LEU A 174 -5.77 8.75 52.01
N THR A 175 -4.79 8.30 52.79
CA THR A 175 -4.44 6.88 52.91
C THR A 175 -5.58 6.08 53.54
N GLU A 176 -6.26 6.62 54.56
CA GLU A 176 -7.47 6.02 55.16
C GLU A 176 -8.62 5.90 54.14
N GLN A 177 -8.68 6.81 53.17
CA GLN A 177 -9.62 6.78 52.04
C GLN A 177 -9.16 5.86 50.89
N GLY A 178 -8.04 5.12 51.06
CA GLY A 178 -7.50 4.20 50.06
C GLY A 178 -6.71 4.88 48.92
N ARG A 179 -6.39 6.17 49.04
CA ARG A 179 -5.59 6.91 48.05
C ARG A 179 -4.09 6.66 48.26
N LYS A 180 -3.32 6.65 47.18
CA LYS A 180 -1.86 6.54 47.25
C LYS A 180 -1.22 7.85 47.72
N THR A 181 -0.28 7.76 48.65
CA THR A 181 0.56 8.88 49.10
C THR A 181 2.02 8.45 49.13
N LYS A 182 2.95 9.38 48.84
CA LYS A 182 4.40 9.10 48.85
C LYS A 182 5.17 10.34 49.25
N THR A 183 5.91 10.26 50.36
CA THR A 183 6.89 11.29 50.73
C THR A 183 8.05 11.29 49.73
N LEU A 184 8.37 12.46 49.18
CA LEU A 184 9.46 12.62 48.22
C LEU A 184 10.80 12.70 48.96
N THR A 185 11.83 12.08 48.39
CA THR A 185 13.20 12.11 48.93
C THR A 185 13.89 13.41 48.53
N VAL A 186 13.46 14.51 49.15
CA VAL A 186 14.03 15.85 48.96
C VAL A 186 14.35 16.48 50.31
N SER A 187 15.36 17.35 50.34
CA SER A 187 15.87 17.97 51.58
C SER A 187 15.08 19.20 52.04
N HIS A 188 14.25 19.79 51.17
CA HIS A 188 13.55 21.03 51.42
C HIS A 188 12.11 20.99 50.88
N ALA A 189 11.24 21.83 51.43
CA ALA A 189 9.88 22.03 50.96
C ALA A 189 9.83 23.08 49.85
N PHE A 190 10.17 22.70 48.61
CA PHE A 190 10.14 23.59 47.45
C PHE A 190 8.73 24.06 47.10
N HIS A 191 8.61 25.20 46.40
CA HIS A 191 7.32 25.77 45.97
C HIS A 191 6.36 25.94 47.16
N SER A 192 6.87 26.50 48.26
CA SER A 192 6.14 26.68 49.51
C SER A 192 6.64 27.90 50.29
N PRO A 193 5.94 28.32 51.36
CA PRO A 193 6.40 29.36 52.28
C PRO A 193 7.81 29.16 52.86
N HIS A 194 8.36 27.95 52.81
CA HIS A 194 9.74 27.72 53.22
C HIS A 194 10.76 28.39 52.29
N MET A 195 10.35 28.82 51.09
CA MET A 195 11.23 29.55 50.16
C MET A 195 11.37 31.04 50.50
N ASP A 196 10.57 31.58 51.41
CA ASP A 196 10.44 33.03 51.65
C ASP A 196 11.76 33.65 52.09
N GLY A 197 12.54 32.90 52.85
CA GLY A 197 13.85 33.32 53.36
C GLY A 197 14.89 33.59 52.27
N MET A 198 14.70 33.10 51.04
CA MET A 198 15.63 33.36 49.93
C MET A 198 15.10 34.33 48.87
N LEU A 199 13.82 34.72 48.91
CA LEU A 199 13.20 35.46 47.79
C LEU A 199 13.84 36.82 47.56
N HIS A 200 14.26 37.51 48.63
CA HIS A 200 14.93 38.81 48.51
C HIS A 200 16.27 38.71 47.76
N ASP A 201 17.15 37.80 48.19
CA ASP A 201 18.48 37.62 47.60
C ASP A 201 18.39 37.08 46.17
N PHE A 202 17.41 36.21 45.92
CA PHE A 202 17.16 35.70 44.58
C PHE A 202 16.64 36.79 43.65
N HIS A 203 15.71 37.62 44.11
CA HIS A 203 15.22 38.78 43.36
C HIS A 203 16.36 39.75 43.03
N HIS A 204 17.26 40.01 43.98
CA HIS A 204 18.42 40.89 43.75
C HIS A 204 19.30 40.37 42.60
N THR A 205 19.55 39.06 42.57
CA THR A 205 20.29 38.43 41.46
C THR A 205 19.53 38.54 40.14
N ALA A 206 18.24 38.21 40.13
CA ALA A 206 17.41 38.27 38.93
C ALA A 206 17.29 39.70 38.36
N ALA A 207 17.29 40.72 39.22
CA ALA A 207 17.23 42.13 38.83
C ALA A 207 18.50 42.65 38.12
N GLN A 208 19.61 41.91 38.17
CA GLN A 208 20.86 42.26 37.49
C GLN A 208 20.94 41.69 36.07
N LEU A 209 20.00 40.82 35.69
CA LEU A 209 20.03 40.11 34.42
C LEU A 209 19.35 40.90 33.30
N THR A 210 19.74 40.61 32.07
CA THR A 210 19.09 41.17 30.88
C THR A 210 18.10 40.18 30.29
N TYR A 211 16.84 40.60 30.13
CA TYR A 211 15.76 39.76 29.59
C TYR A 211 15.42 40.12 28.15
N HIS A 212 15.68 39.20 27.24
CA HIS A 212 15.39 39.36 25.81
C HIS A 212 14.01 38.82 25.43
N GLN A 213 13.57 39.13 24.21
CA GLN A 213 12.31 38.63 23.66
C GLN A 213 12.47 37.16 23.25
N PRO A 214 11.54 36.25 23.61
CA PRO A 214 11.62 34.86 23.20
C PRO A 214 11.46 34.69 21.69
N THR A 215 12.29 33.85 21.08
CA THR A 215 12.16 33.39 19.70
C THR A 215 11.30 32.14 19.56
N ILE A 216 11.11 31.40 20.65
CA ILE A 216 10.24 30.20 20.72
C ILE A 216 9.19 30.44 21.82
N PRO A 217 7.89 30.29 21.53
CA PRO A 217 6.83 30.46 22.51
C PRO A 217 6.98 29.52 23.73
N ILE A 218 6.71 30.05 24.93
CA ILE A 218 6.77 29.29 26.19
C ILE A 218 5.38 29.25 26.83
N VAL A 219 4.95 28.07 27.29
CA VAL A 219 3.82 27.93 28.20
C VAL A 219 4.35 27.88 29.63
N SER A 220 4.02 28.91 30.41
CA SER A 220 4.45 29.06 31.79
C SER A 220 3.81 28.00 32.68
N THR A 221 4.59 27.39 33.57
CA THR A 221 4.02 26.50 34.59
C THR A 221 3.62 27.23 35.86
N LEU A 222 3.96 28.51 36.02
CA LEU A 222 3.41 29.35 37.08
C LEU A 222 1.94 29.74 36.78
N THR A 223 1.66 30.19 35.56
CA THR A 223 0.32 30.65 35.17
C THR A 223 -0.52 29.56 34.50
N GLY A 224 0.12 28.52 33.95
CA GLY A 224 -0.51 27.49 33.14
C GLY A 224 -0.88 27.94 31.72
N ASN A 225 -0.54 29.18 31.33
CA ASN A 225 -0.93 29.80 30.07
C ASN A 225 0.29 30.09 29.19
N LEU A 226 0.05 30.38 27.90
CA LEU A 226 1.08 30.89 27.00
C LEU A 226 1.62 32.22 27.54
N ALA A 227 2.94 32.31 27.71
CA ALA A 227 3.61 33.50 28.20
C ALA A 227 3.38 34.69 27.26
N THR A 228 2.94 35.81 27.80
CA THR A 228 2.86 37.08 27.09
C THR A 228 4.20 37.82 27.16
N HIS A 229 4.36 38.89 26.38
CA HIS A 229 5.63 39.58 26.16
C HIS A 229 6.38 40.05 27.42
N ASN A 230 5.73 40.17 28.57
CA ASN A 230 6.35 40.63 29.82
C ASN A 230 6.43 39.57 30.92
N ASP A 231 5.72 38.43 30.81
CA ASP A 231 5.51 37.54 31.95
C ASP A 231 6.84 36.97 32.49
N LEU A 232 7.67 36.35 31.63
CA LEU A 232 8.93 35.70 32.05
C LEU A 232 10.14 36.65 32.12
N ARG A 233 9.94 37.93 31.78
CA ARG A 233 11.01 38.91 31.56
C ARG A 233 11.16 39.89 32.72
N THR A 234 10.75 39.46 33.92
CA THR A 234 10.84 40.26 35.14
C THR A 234 11.49 39.46 36.28
N PRO A 235 12.24 40.10 37.18
CA PRO A 235 12.79 39.44 38.36
C PRO A 235 11.72 38.83 39.27
N THR A 236 10.58 39.52 39.41
CA THR A 236 9.44 39.10 40.22
C THR A 236 8.84 37.77 39.74
N TYR A 237 8.80 37.56 38.42
CA TYR A 237 8.36 36.28 37.86
C TYR A 237 9.18 35.11 38.43
N TRP A 238 10.50 35.25 38.49
CA TRP A 238 11.37 34.16 38.93
C TRP A 238 11.25 33.88 40.44
N THR A 239 11.01 34.91 41.26
CA THR A 239 10.65 34.68 42.67
C THR A 239 9.30 34.00 42.81
N ASP A 240 8.31 34.40 42.01
CA ASP A 240 6.97 33.80 42.06
C ASP A 240 6.99 32.35 41.56
N GLN A 241 7.75 32.05 40.51
CA GLN A 241 7.89 30.72 39.92
C GLN A 241 8.53 29.72 40.89
N LEU A 242 9.45 30.20 41.75
CA LEU A 242 10.11 29.38 42.76
C LEU A 242 9.24 29.16 44.01
N ARG A 243 8.38 30.13 44.32
CA ARG A 243 7.54 30.12 45.53
C ARG A 243 6.21 29.42 45.33
N ASN A 244 5.59 29.58 44.16
CA ASN A 244 4.19 29.20 43.94
C ASN A 244 4.06 27.86 43.19
N THR A 245 2.83 27.38 43.08
CA THR A 245 2.48 26.08 42.50
C THR A 245 2.90 25.93 41.05
N VAL A 246 3.57 24.82 40.71
CA VAL A 246 3.82 24.36 39.33
C VAL A 246 2.55 23.75 38.74
N ARG A 247 1.85 24.48 37.88
CA ARG A 247 0.59 24.11 37.19
C ARG A 247 0.85 23.32 35.90
N TYR A 248 1.59 22.21 35.99
CA TYR A 248 2.00 21.41 34.84
C TYR A 248 0.83 20.84 34.04
N THR A 249 -0.21 20.30 34.72
CA THR A 249 -1.43 19.81 34.05
C THR A 249 -2.10 20.88 33.19
N GLN A 250 -2.19 22.11 33.69
CA GLN A 250 -2.80 23.22 32.95
C GLN A 250 -1.92 23.64 31.76
N ALA A 251 -0.60 23.68 31.93
CA ALA A 251 0.32 23.96 30.84
C ALA A 251 0.18 22.94 29.70
N LEU A 252 0.00 21.66 30.01
CA LEU A 252 -0.26 20.62 29.01
C LEU A 252 -1.59 20.81 28.29
N HIS A 253 -2.66 21.20 28.98
CA HIS A 253 -3.92 21.53 28.34
C HIS A 253 -3.78 22.73 27.39
N THR A 254 -3.06 23.79 27.80
CA THR A 254 -2.76 24.93 26.94
C THR A 254 -1.99 24.52 25.68
N LEU A 255 -0.97 23.67 25.81
CA LEU A 255 -0.23 23.11 24.66
C LEU A 255 -1.14 22.29 23.75
N HIS A 256 -2.00 21.45 24.32
CA HIS A 256 -2.94 20.63 23.56
C HIS A 256 -3.95 21.49 22.79
N THR A 257 -4.53 22.51 23.42
CA THR A 257 -5.43 23.48 22.77
C THR A 257 -4.72 24.29 21.69
N ALA A 258 -3.41 24.53 21.82
CA ALA A 258 -2.58 25.16 20.79
C ALA A 258 -2.24 24.22 19.62
N GLY A 259 -2.73 22.98 19.61
CA GLY A 259 -2.53 22.02 18.53
C GLY A 259 -1.27 21.17 18.66
N VAL A 260 -0.59 21.16 19.80
CA VAL A 260 0.60 20.33 20.02
C VAL A 260 0.21 18.86 20.07
N THR A 261 0.85 18.06 19.22
CA THR A 261 0.62 16.62 19.11
C THR A 261 1.80 15.77 19.59
N THR A 262 3.02 16.32 19.61
CA THR A 262 4.23 15.58 20.00
C THR A 262 4.93 16.27 21.16
N TYR A 263 5.02 15.56 22.28
CA TYR A 263 5.52 16.07 23.55
C TYR A 263 6.85 15.40 23.87
N THR A 264 7.95 16.04 23.46
CA THR A 264 9.30 15.51 23.70
C THR A 264 9.84 16.01 25.03
N GLU A 265 10.06 15.10 25.97
CA GLU A 265 10.72 15.36 27.25
C GLU A 265 12.24 15.39 27.04
N ILE A 266 12.85 16.51 27.40
CA ILE A 266 14.28 16.78 27.37
C ILE A 266 14.78 16.76 28.81
N GLY A 267 15.52 15.71 29.14
CA GLY A 267 16.07 15.50 30.48
C GLY A 267 16.80 14.15 30.57
N PRO A 268 17.43 13.87 31.71
CA PRO A 268 18.18 12.62 31.94
C PRO A 268 17.27 11.39 32.19
N ASP A 269 15.99 11.59 32.48
CA ASP A 269 15.03 10.52 32.70
C ASP A 269 13.64 10.87 32.12
N ALA A 270 12.72 9.91 32.14
CA ALA A 270 11.36 10.00 31.60
C ALA A 270 10.32 10.32 32.70
N THR A 271 10.53 11.40 33.45
CA THR A 271 9.68 11.79 34.60
C THR A 271 8.37 12.46 34.20
N LEU A 272 8.41 13.32 33.19
CA LEU A 272 7.28 14.07 32.67
C LEU A 272 6.46 13.26 31.66
N THR A 273 7.08 12.33 30.95
CA THR A 273 6.43 11.52 29.90
C THR A 273 5.19 10.78 30.44
N PRO A 274 5.25 10.03 31.56
CA PRO A 274 4.06 9.42 32.14
C PRO A 274 3.01 10.43 32.61
N LEU A 275 3.43 11.57 33.15
CA LEU A 275 2.53 12.64 33.59
C LEU A 275 1.77 13.26 32.42
N THR A 276 2.47 13.46 31.30
CA THR A 276 1.90 13.92 30.05
C THR A 276 0.90 12.92 29.51
N THR A 277 1.29 11.65 29.36
CA THR A 277 0.37 10.59 28.92
C THR A 277 -0.90 10.51 29.78
N ASN A 278 -0.77 10.64 31.10
CA ASN A 278 -1.93 10.63 32.01
C ASN A 278 -2.83 11.87 31.92
N THR A 279 -2.34 12.98 31.34
CA THR A 279 -3.08 14.25 31.23
C THR A 279 -3.79 14.40 29.90
N ILE A 280 -3.10 14.14 28.78
CA ILE A 280 -3.64 14.33 27.43
C ILE A 280 -4.17 13.02 26.80
N GLY A 281 -3.87 11.86 27.40
CA GLY A 281 -4.19 10.54 26.86
C GLY A 281 -3.14 10.06 25.85
N ASP A 282 -3.19 8.75 25.54
CA ASP A 282 -2.48 8.14 24.41
C ASP A 282 -3.53 7.83 23.33
N THR A 283 -3.87 8.86 22.54
CA THR A 283 -4.90 8.77 21.48
C THR A 283 -4.26 8.76 20.11
N ASP A 284 -4.99 8.28 19.10
CA ASP A 284 -4.57 8.36 17.69
C ASP A 284 -4.27 9.82 17.32
N GLY A 285 -2.98 10.16 17.29
CA GLY A 285 -2.49 11.49 16.94
C GLY A 285 -1.62 12.17 17.98
N THR A 286 -1.60 11.75 19.26
CA THR A 286 -0.72 12.34 20.30
C THR A 286 0.38 11.39 20.74
N ALA A 287 1.53 11.91 21.19
CA ALA A 287 2.60 11.08 21.77
C ALA A 287 3.47 11.86 22.76
N ALA A 288 3.84 11.22 23.86
CA ALA A 288 4.88 11.69 24.78
C ALA A 288 6.14 10.83 24.63
N ILE A 289 7.30 11.47 24.42
CA ILE A 289 8.56 10.80 24.07
C ILE A 289 9.69 11.37 24.92
N ALA A 290 10.31 10.54 25.76
CA ALA A 290 11.52 10.90 26.49
C ALA A 290 12.78 10.66 25.65
N THR A 291 13.72 11.60 25.72
CA THR A 291 15.03 11.49 25.06
C THR A 291 16.00 10.56 25.78
N LEU A 292 15.89 10.46 27.11
CA LEU A 292 16.69 9.58 27.96
C LEU A 292 15.80 8.90 29.01
N ARG A 293 16.31 7.82 29.61
CA ARG A 293 15.67 7.09 30.70
C ARG A 293 16.73 6.48 31.59
N ALA A 294 16.59 6.69 32.90
CA ALA A 294 17.53 6.17 33.88
C ALA A 294 17.65 4.63 33.77
N GLY A 295 18.89 4.14 33.88
CA GLY A 295 19.19 2.71 33.80
C GLY A 295 19.09 2.10 32.39
N ARG A 296 19.03 2.90 31.33
CA ARG A 296 19.09 2.44 29.94
C ARG A 296 20.30 3.05 29.20
N PRO A 297 20.86 2.38 28.18
CA PRO A 297 21.93 2.97 27.38
C PRO A 297 21.46 4.25 26.68
N GLU A 298 22.17 5.36 26.90
CA GLU A 298 21.70 6.69 26.52
C GLU A 298 21.58 6.85 25.01
N THR A 299 22.64 6.49 24.26
CA THR A 299 22.68 6.54 22.79
C THR A 299 21.54 5.76 22.16
N HIS A 300 21.27 4.54 22.65
CA HIS A 300 20.16 3.72 22.15
C HIS A 300 18.80 4.36 22.46
N THR A 301 18.64 4.92 23.66
CA THR A 301 17.40 5.56 24.10
C THR A 301 17.12 6.81 23.27
N LEU A 302 18.13 7.63 23.03
CA LEU A 302 18.05 8.83 22.21
C LEU A 302 17.73 8.49 20.74
N LEU A 303 18.43 7.54 20.13
CA LEU A 303 18.13 7.10 18.76
C LEU A 303 16.72 6.49 18.64
N THR A 304 16.25 5.79 19.67
CA THR A 304 14.86 5.30 19.73
C THR A 304 13.86 6.46 19.77
N ALA A 305 14.15 7.50 20.56
CA ALA A 305 13.32 8.70 20.61
C ALA A 305 13.27 9.39 19.24
N ILE A 306 14.41 9.58 18.58
CA ILE A 306 14.50 10.18 17.24
C ILE A 306 13.71 9.37 16.21
N SER A 307 13.82 8.04 16.20
CA SER A 307 13.04 7.19 15.32
C SER A 307 11.53 7.36 15.53
N ARG A 308 11.08 7.55 16.78
CA ARG A 308 9.67 7.85 17.07
C ARG A 308 9.27 9.23 16.57
N LEU A 309 10.13 10.24 16.70
CA LEU A 309 9.89 11.58 16.14
C LEU A 309 9.80 11.52 14.61
N HIS A 310 10.69 10.79 13.95
CA HIS A 310 10.70 10.59 12.51
C HIS A 310 9.40 9.94 12.01
N ASN A 311 8.93 8.88 12.69
CA ASN A 311 7.67 8.21 12.35
C ASN A 311 6.44 9.12 12.53
N ARG A 312 6.58 10.20 13.29
CA ARG A 312 5.55 11.24 13.46
C ARG A 312 5.69 12.39 12.46
N GLY A 313 6.58 12.26 11.48
CA GLY A 313 6.78 13.24 10.42
C GLY A 313 7.74 14.39 10.77
N ILE A 314 8.42 14.33 11.91
CA ILE A 314 9.43 15.35 12.27
C ILE A 314 10.66 15.13 11.39
N PRO A 315 11.10 16.16 10.63
CA PRO A 315 12.26 16.03 9.75
C PRO A 315 13.53 15.85 10.58
N ILE A 316 14.37 14.90 10.18
CA ILE A 316 15.66 14.62 10.80
C ILE A 316 16.76 14.90 9.77
N ASN A 317 17.75 15.67 10.15
CA ASN A 317 18.97 15.85 9.38
C ASN A 317 19.90 14.65 9.61
N TRP A 318 19.68 13.59 8.82
CA TRP A 318 20.48 12.36 8.87
C TRP A 318 21.96 12.59 8.56
N ASN A 319 22.28 13.57 7.70
CA ASN A 319 23.68 13.89 7.38
C ASN A 319 24.44 14.32 8.64
N HIS A 320 23.84 15.17 9.47
CA HIS A 320 24.46 15.64 10.71
C HIS A 320 24.56 14.54 11.77
N LEU A 321 23.59 13.62 11.82
CA LEU A 321 23.64 12.46 12.71
C LEU A 321 24.81 11.53 12.36
N PHE A 322 25.10 11.35 11.07
CA PHE A 322 26.15 10.45 10.58
C PHE A 322 27.51 11.11 10.30
N THR A 323 27.66 12.44 10.48
CA THR A 323 28.89 13.20 10.12
C THR A 323 30.20 12.58 10.61
N ASN A 324 30.21 12.03 11.83
CA ASN A 324 31.42 11.45 12.44
C ASN A 324 31.40 9.91 12.45
N THR A 325 30.61 9.31 11.57
CA THR A 325 30.52 7.86 11.42
C THR A 325 31.09 7.43 10.07
N HIS A 326 31.51 6.18 9.97
CA HIS A 326 31.87 5.57 8.68
C HIS A 326 30.64 5.01 7.94
N ALA A 327 29.44 5.54 8.22
CA ALA A 327 28.20 5.05 7.62
C ALA A 327 28.17 5.37 6.12
N THR A 328 27.75 4.39 5.32
CA THR A 328 27.56 4.52 3.87
C THR A 328 26.12 4.20 3.50
N HIS A 329 25.60 4.83 2.44
CA HIS A 329 24.29 4.46 1.90
C HIS A 329 24.32 3.05 1.34
N THR A 330 23.54 2.16 1.94
CA THR A 330 23.35 0.78 1.46
C THR A 330 22.05 0.71 0.66
N PRO A 331 22.05 0.19 -0.58
CA PRO A 331 20.82 -0.03 -1.33
C PRO A 331 19.95 -1.05 -0.60
N LEU A 332 18.75 -0.64 -0.21
CA LEU A 332 17.72 -1.51 0.36
C LEU A 332 16.74 -1.93 -0.74
N PRO A 333 15.99 -3.05 -0.56
CA PRO A 333 14.86 -3.35 -1.42
C PRO A 333 13.94 -2.14 -1.57
N THR A 334 13.43 -1.91 -2.79
CA THR A 334 12.52 -0.80 -3.07
C THR A 334 11.22 -0.94 -2.28
N TYR A 335 10.45 0.16 -2.19
CA TYR A 335 9.13 0.17 -1.54
C TYR A 335 8.28 -1.03 -2.00
N ALA A 336 7.81 -1.82 -1.04
CA ALA A 336 6.93 -2.95 -1.30
C ALA A 336 5.52 -2.43 -1.58
N PHE A 337 5.26 -2.03 -2.84
CA PHE A 337 3.94 -1.57 -3.25
C PHE A 337 2.89 -2.64 -2.94
N GLN A 338 1.75 -2.20 -2.42
CA GLN A 338 0.55 -3.04 -2.34
C GLN A 338 0.03 -3.25 -3.76
N HIS A 339 0.45 -4.35 -4.37
CA HIS A 339 0.13 -4.67 -5.76
C HIS A 339 -1.33 -5.07 -5.89
N GLU A 340 -2.18 -4.11 -6.21
CA GLU A 340 -3.53 -4.34 -6.69
C GLU A 340 -3.61 -4.05 -8.19
N ARG A 341 -4.37 -4.87 -8.91
CA ARG A 341 -4.50 -4.80 -10.36
C ARG A 341 -5.52 -3.70 -10.74
N PHE A 342 -5.05 -2.48 -10.94
CA PHE A 342 -5.86 -1.34 -11.42
C PHE A 342 -5.77 -1.11 -12.94
N TRP A 343 -5.72 -2.19 -13.74
CA TRP A 343 -5.78 -2.07 -15.19
C TRP A 343 -7.23 -1.87 -15.63
N ALA A 344 -7.50 -0.79 -16.36
CA ALA A 344 -8.78 -0.64 -17.06
C ALA A 344 -8.87 -1.75 -18.10
N GLU A 345 -9.65 -2.79 -17.80
CA GLU A 345 -10.04 -3.78 -18.80
C GLU A 345 -11.06 -3.10 -19.70
N THR A 346 -10.56 -2.34 -20.69
CA THR A 346 -11.37 -1.92 -21.81
C THR A 346 -11.68 -3.19 -22.61
N SER A 347 -12.75 -3.89 -22.25
CA SER A 347 -13.57 -4.57 -23.25
C SER A 347 -13.86 -3.49 -24.28
N GLY A 348 -13.15 -3.55 -25.41
CA GLY A 348 -13.25 -2.53 -26.44
C GLY A 348 -14.72 -2.43 -26.82
N VAL A 349 -15.38 -1.36 -26.40
CA VAL A 349 -16.71 -1.00 -26.88
C VAL A 349 -16.52 -0.83 -28.38
N VAL A 350 -16.89 -1.86 -29.12
CA VAL A 350 -17.20 -1.75 -30.55
C VAL A 350 -18.19 -0.60 -30.60
N ALA A 351 -17.86 0.47 -31.32
CA ALA A 351 -18.80 1.57 -31.54
C ALA A 351 -20.16 0.94 -31.91
N ASP A 352 -21.22 1.30 -31.18
CA ASP A 352 -22.52 0.69 -31.41
C ASP A 352 -22.90 0.93 -32.88
N ALA A 353 -23.04 -0.15 -33.63
CA ALA A 353 -23.31 -0.10 -35.07
C ALA A 353 -24.59 0.72 -35.38
N SER A 354 -25.48 0.83 -34.39
CA SER A 354 -26.71 1.61 -34.44
C SER A 354 -26.48 3.10 -34.70
N ASP A 355 -25.37 3.69 -34.19
CA ASP A 355 -25.02 5.10 -34.40
C ASP A 355 -24.67 5.41 -35.87
N LEU A 356 -24.29 4.39 -36.63
CA LEU A 356 -24.04 4.46 -38.08
C LEU A 356 -25.27 4.03 -38.91
N GLY A 357 -26.42 3.81 -38.27
CA GLY A 357 -27.64 3.32 -38.92
C GLY A 357 -27.59 1.85 -39.33
N LEU A 358 -26.65 1.07 -38.77
CA LEU A 358 -26.49 -0.35 -39.07
C LEU A 358 -27.07 -1.21 -37.94
N ALA A 359 -27.55 -2.41 -38.28
CA ALA A 359 -27.98 -3.37 -37.26
C ALA A 359 -26.75 -4.05 -36.64
N SER A 360 -26.74 -4.23 -35.31
CA SER A 360 -25.76 -5.09 -34.65
C SER A 360 -25.97 -6.54 -35.08
N ALA A 361 -24.89 -7.23 -35.46
CA ALA A 361 -24.98 -8.66 -35.76
C ALA A 361 -25.01 -9.53 -34.50
N GLY A 362 -24.90 -8.95 -33.29
CA GLY A 362 -25.05 -9.68 -32.03
C GLY A 362 -24.09 -10.85 -31.84
N HIS A 363 -22.91 -10.80 -32.48
CA HIS A 363 -21.95 -11.90 -32.52
C HIS A 363 -20.53 -11.40 -32.25
N PRO A 364 -19.71 -12.10 -31.45
CA PRO A 364 -18.39 -11.61 -31.07
C PRO A 364 -17.45 -11.29 -32.24
N MET A 365 -17.55 -12.03 -33.35
CA MET A 365 -16.70 -11.85 -34.55
C MET A 365 -17.37 -11.07 -35.70
N LEU A 366 -18.66 -10.74 -35.60
CA LEU A 366 -19.40 -9.98 -36.62
C LEU A 366 -20.02 -8.74 -35.95
N GLY A 367 -19.58 -7.55 -36.36
CA GLY A 367 -19.96 -6.30 -35.67
C GLY A 367 -21.32 -5.77 -36.12
N ALA A 368 -21.51 -5.66 -37.44
CA ALA A 368 -22.73 -5.12 -38.02
C ALA A 368 -23.22 -5.99 -39.17
N ALA A 369 -24.54 -5.97 -39.40
CA ALA A 369 -25.22 -6.55 -40.54
C ALA A 369 -25.86 -5.43 -41.38
N VAL A 370 -25.70 -5.52 -42.70
CA VAL A 370 -26.16 -4.52 -43.68
C VAL A 370 -26.98 -5.22 -44.75
N THR A 371 -28.25 -4.87 -44.87
CA THR A 371 -29.07 -5.26 -46.02
C THR A 371 -28.78 -4.32 -47.19
N VAL A 372 -28.39 -4.87 -48.34
CA VAL A 372 -28.01 -4.04 -49.50
C VAL A 372 -29.27 -3.55 -50.21
N ALA A 373 -29.51 -2.25 -50.22
CA ALA A 373 -30.68 -1.68 -50.88
C ALA A 373 -30.71 -2.06 -52.37
N GLY A 374 -31.83 -2.62 -52.82
CA GLY A 374 -32.01 -3.05 -54.22
C GLY A 374 -31.44 -4.44 -54.56
N ALA A 375 -30.88 -5.17 -53.59
CA ALA A 375 -30.45 -6.55 -53.74
C ALA A 375 -30.92 -7.41 -52.55
N ASP A 376 -31.30 -8.67 -52.78
CA ASP A 376 -31.50 -9.66 -51.69
C ASP A 376 -30.12 -10.16 -51.24
N GLN A 377 -29.31 -9.25 -50.70
CA GLN A 377 -27.95 -9.51 -50.23
C GLN A 377 -27.78 -8.91 -48.84
N VAL A 378 -27.14 -9.69 -47.96
CA VAL A 378 -26.74 -9.23 -46.62
C VAL A 378 -25.22 -9.27 -46.52
N LEU A 379 -24.66 -8.16 -46.04
CA LEU A 379 -23.24 -7.99 -45.80
C LEU A 379 -23.01 -7.82 -44.30
N PHE A 380 -22.22 -8.70 -43.71
CA PHE A 380 -21.71 -8.55 -42.36
C PHE A 380 -20.33 -7.92 -42.41
N THR A 381 -20.03 -7.02 -41.49
CA THR A 381 -18.73 -6.37 -41.38
C THR A 381 -18.22 -6.39 -39.96
N SER A 382 -16.91 -6.59 -39.81
CA SER A 382 -16.25 -6.55 -38.51
C SER A 382 -14.77 -6.19 -38.63
N ARG A 383 -14.16 -6.02 -37.46
CA ARG A 383 -12.74 -5.78 -37.31
C ARG A 383 -12.16 -6.78 -36.32
N LEU A 384 -11.32 -7.68 -36.79
CA LEU A 384 -10.63 -8.67 -35.97
C LEU A 384 -9.25 -8.12 -35.56
N SER A 385 -8.91 -8.21 -34.27
CA SER A 385 -7.59 -7.83 -33.75
C SER A 385 -7.28 -8.55 -32.46
N LEU A 386 -6.01 -8.78 -32.16
CA LEU A 386 -5.57 -9.43 -30.91
C LEU A 386 -5.95 -8.64 -29.65
N ARG A 387 -6.23 -7.34 -29.78
CA ARG A 387 -6.73 -6.50 -28.69
C ARG A 387 -8.18 -6.82 -28.32
N THR A 388 -9.02 -7.02 -29.33
CA THR A 388 -10.47 -7.27 -29.18
C THR A 388 -10.81 -8.75 -29.08
N HIS A 389 -9.99 -9.60 -29.67
CA HIS A 389 -10.17 -11.05 -29.78
C HIS A 389 -8.91 -11.75 -29.27
N PRO A 390 -8.57 -11.61 -27.97
CA PRO A 390 -7.28 -12.06 -27.45
C PRO A 390 -7.07 -13.57 -27.53
N TRP A 391 -8.15 -14.37 -27.61
CA TRP A 391 -8.06 -15.82 -27.80
C TRP A 391 -7.43 -16.20 -29.15
N LEU A 392 -7.59 -15.39 -30.19
CA LEU A 392 -6.96 -15.66 -31.50
C LEU A 392 -5.44 -15.65 -31.42
N ALA A 393 -4.84 -14.97 -30.42
CA ALA A 393 -3.39 -14.95 -30.23
C ALA A 393 -2.80 -16.33 -29.93
N ASP A 394 -3.62 -17.26 -29.42
CA ASP A 394 -3.21 -18.61 -29.06
C ASP A 394 -3.30 -19.59 -30.25
N HIS A 395 -3.79 -19.16 -31.41
CA HIS A 395 -3.80 -19.97 -32.64
C HIS A 395 -2.61 -19.62 -33.54
N VAL A 396 -1.43 -20.13 -33.18
CA VAL A 396 -0.20 -19.91 -33.95
C VAL A 396 0.11 -21.13 -34.80
N VAL A 397 0.24 -20.92 -36.11
CA VAL A 397 0.62 -21.94 -37.09
C VAL A 397 1.78 -21.39 -37.92
N LEU A 398 2.88 -22.14 -38.03
CA LEU A 398 4.10 -21.71 -38.73
C LEU A 398 4.58 -20.31 -38.29
N ASP A 399 4.63 -20.10 -36.97
CA ASP A 399 4.99 -18.84 -36.29
C ASP A 399 4.10 -17.62 -36.61
N GLN A 400 2.93 -17.84 -37.22
CA GLN A 400 1.96 -16.78 -37.51
C GLN A 400 0.63 -16.99 -36.80
N THR A 401 0.05 -15.89 -36.33
CA THR A 401 -1.29 -15.91 -35.76
C THR A 401 -2.33 -15.98 -36.86
N LEU A 402 -2.97 -17.14 -37.02
CA LEU A 402 -3.99 -17.38 -38.04
C LEU A 402 -5.37 -17.35 -37.40
N VAL A 403 -6.36 -16.74 -38.07
CA VAL A 403 -7.77 -17.02 -37.76
C VAL A 403 -8.05 -18.45 -38.21
N PRO A 404 -8.47 -19.36 -37.31
CA PRO A 404 -8.70 -20.75 -37.68
C PRO A 404 -9.88 -20.87 -38.65
N ALA A 405 -9.89 -21.91 -39.49
CA ALA A 405 -10.99 -22.17 -40.40
C ALA A 405 -12.33 -22.35 -39.65
N THR A 406 -12.27 -22.91 -38.44
CA THR A 406 -13.41 -23.03 -37.52
C THR A 406 -14.07 -21.70 -37.17
N ALA A 407 -13.32 -20.59 -37.19
CA ALA A 407 -13.89 -19.25 -37.02
C ALA A 407 -14.60 -18.74 -38.27
N LEU A 408 -14.17 -19.17 -39.47
CA LEU A 408 -14.87 -18.86 -40.72
C LEU A 408 -16.20 -19.63 -40.79
N VAL A 409 -16.21 -20.88 -40.33
CA VAL A 409 -17.42 -21.70 -40.17
C VAL A 409 -18.40 -21.05 -39.21
N GLU A 410 -17.94 -20.61 -38.03
CA GLU A 410 -18.76 -19.92 -37.04
C GLU A 410 -19.38 -18.62 -37.61
N MET A 411 -18.60 -17.80 -38.32
CA MET A 411 -19.12 -16.61 -38.99
C MET A 411 -20.16 -16.95 -40.08
N ALA A 412 -19.96 -18.06 -40.79
CA ALA A 412 -20.90 -18.51 -41.82
C ALA A 412 -22.22 -19.02 -41.22
N ILE A 413 -22.17 -19.78 -40.12
CA ILE A 413 -23.36 -20.22 -39.37
C ILE A 413 -24.15 -19.01 -38.90
N ARG A 414 -23.50 -18.05 -38.23
CA ARG A 414 -24.18 -16.83 -37.77
C ARG A 414 -24.81 -16.04 -38.92
N ALA A 415 -24.13 -15.96 -40.07
CA ALA A 415 -24.68 -15.31 -41.26
C ALA A 415 -25.91 -16.07 -41.81
N GLY A 416 -25.89 -17.41 -41.75
CA GLY A 416 -27.04 -18.26 -42.05
C GLY A 416 -28.22 -18.03 -41.12
N ASP A 417 -27.99 -17.96 -39.81
CA ASP A 417 -29.04 -17.75 -38.80
C ASP A 417 -29.81 -16.43 -39.03
N GLU A 418 -29.12 -15.37 -39.45
CA GLU A 418 -29.75 -14.08 -39.80
C GLU A 418 -30.79 -14.21 -40.92
N LEU A 419 -30.55 -15.16 -41.83
CA LEU A 419 -31.35 -15.40 -43.03
C LEU A 419 -32.25 -16.63 -42.89
N GLY A 420 -32.30 -17.24 -41.71
CA GLY A 420 -33.04 -18.48 -41.46
C GLY A 420 -32.49 -19.70 -42.22
N SER A 421 -31.24 -19.67 -42.67
CA SER A 421 -30.57 -20.82 -43.28
C SER A 421 -29.93 -21.68 -42.18
N THR A 422 -30.45 -22.88 -42.00
CA THR A 422 -30.09 -23.77 -40.88
C THR A 422 -28.90 -24.68 -41.18
N VAL A 423 -28.40 -24.69 -42.41
CA VAL A 423 -27.27 -25.53 -42.80
C VAL A 423 -26.28 -24.77 -43.67
N LEU A 424 -25.00 -24.94 -43.35
CA LEU A 424 -23.89 -24.61 -44.24
C LEU A 424 -23.62 -25.85 -45.10
N ASP A 425 -24.11 -25.83 -46.34
CA ASP A 425 -23.99 -26.96 -47.27
C ASP A 425 -22.53 -27.27 -47.56
N ASP A 426 -21.74 -26.23 -47.81
CA ASP A 426 -20.31 -26.30 -48.01
C ASP A 426 -19.61 -24.99 -47.62
N LEU A 427 -18.34 -25.10 -47.24
CA LEU A 427 -17.42 -23.97 -47.12
C LEU A 427 -16.01 -24.41 -47.52
N SER A 428 -15.48 -23.84 -48.60
CA SER A 428 -14.10 -24.00 -49.04
C SER A 428 -13.24 -22.81 -48.59
N VAL A 429 -12.23 -23.07 -47.78
CA VAL A 429 -11.20 -22.11 -47.34
C VAL A 429 -10.11 -22.04 -48.39
N LEU A 430 -10.02 -20.90 -49.07
CA LEU A 430 -9.13 -20.69 -50.22
C LEU A 430 -7.74 -20.21 -49.80
N GLY A 431 -7.61 -19.61 -48.62
CA GLY A 431 -6.32 -19.16 -48.10
C GLY A 431 -6.40 -18.62 -46.66
N PRO A 432 -5.27 -18.64 -45.94
CA PRO A 432 -5.24 -18.28 -44.53
C PRO A 432 -5.55 -16.79 -44.32
N LEU A 433 -6.29 -16.49 -43.26
CA LEU A 433 -6.50 -15.13 -42.77
C LEU A 433 -5.53 -14.89 -41.60
N VAL A 434 -4.52 -14.05 -41.82
CA VAL A 434 -3.45 -13.78 -40.86
C VAL A 434 -3.74 -12.51 -40.07
N LEU A 435 -3.63 -12.55 -38.73
CA LEU A 435 -3.76 -11.37 -37.88
C LEU A 435 -2.41 -10.72 -37.59
N PRO A 436 -2.26 -9.40 -37.79
CA PRO A 436 -1.03 -8.72 -37.44
C PRO A 436 -0.87 -8.59 -35.92
N ARG A 437 0.39 -8.54 -35.45
CA ARG A 437 0.71 -8.32 -34.02
C ARG A 437 0.19 -6.97 -33.50
N LYS A 438 0.05 -5.97 -34.37
CA LYS A 438 -0.50 -4.64 -34.07
C LYS A 438 -1.50 -4.24 -35.15
N GLY A 439 -2.57 -3.54 -34.76
CA GLY A 439 -3.69 -3.21 -35.66
C GLY A 439 -4.71 -4.34 -35.77
N GLY A 440 -5.53 -4.31 -36.80
CA GLY A 440 -6.54 -5.34 -37.09
C GLY A 440 -6.73 -5.61 -38.58
N VAL A 441 -7.67 -6.50 -38.85
CA VAL A 441 -8.11 -6.90 -40.19
C VAL A 441 -9.61 -6.63 -40.27
N HIS A 442 -10.04 -5.92 -41.30
CA HIS A 442 -11.44 -5.81 -41.67
C HIS A 442 -11.89 -7.11 -42.30
N VAL A 443 -13.06 -7.60 -41.89
CA VAL A 443 -13.67 -8.82 -42.43
C VAL A 443 -15.05 -8.48 -42.97
N GLN A 444 -15.38 -9.04 -44.12
CA GLN A 444 -16.70 -8.97 -44.72
C GLN A 444 -17.22 -10.37 -45.02
N VAL A 445 -18.46 -10.66 -44.59
CA VAL A 445 -19.18 -11.87 -44.98
C VAL A 445 -20.36 -11.45 -45.83
N SER A 446 -20.37 -11.84 -47.09
CA SER A 446 -21.47 -11.55 -48.03
C SER A 446 -22.30 -12.79 -48.23
N VAL A 447 -23.62 -12.67 -48.10
CA VAL A 447 -24.58 -13.72 -48.46
C VAL A 447 -25.51 -13.18 -49.53
N GLY A 448 -25.54 -13.85 -50.68
CA GLY A 448 -26.33 -13.45 -51.85
C GLY A 448 -27.80 -13.88 -51.78
N ALA A 449 -28.50 -13.57 -52.87
CA ALA A 449 -29.89 -13.97 -53.08
C ALA A 449 -30.00 -15.51 -53.17
N PRO A 450 -31.15 -16.09 -52.80
CA PRO A 450 -31.36 -17.52 -52.96
C PRO A 450 -31.49 -17.85 -54.44
N ASP A 451 -30.83 -18.92 -54.87
CA ASP A 451 -31.03 -19.50 -56.19
C ASP A 451 -32.39 -20.22 -56.29
N ALA A 452 -32.68 -20.83 -57.44
CA ALA A 452 -33.93 -21.55 -57.67
C ALA A 452 -34.17 -22.74 -56.70
N SER A 453 -33.12 -23.23 -56.04
CA SER A 453 -33.20 -24.28 -55.03
C SER A 453 -33.33 -23.75 -53.59
N GLY A 454 -33.32 -22.43 -53.42
CA GLY A 454 -33.31 -21.79 -52.09
C GLY A 454 -31.92 -21.68 -51.47
N ARG A 455 -30.87 -22.04 -52.20
CA ARG A 455 -29.48 -22.03 -51.74
C ARG A 455 -28.86 -20.66 -51.97
N ARG A 456 -28.14 -20.14 -50.96
CA ARG A 456 -27.52 -18.81 -50.99
C ARG A 456 -26.01 -18.95 -51.06
N GLU A 457 -25.38 -18.25 -52.00
CA GLU A 457 -23.92 -18.16 -52.07
C GLU A 457 -23.40 -17.30 -50.90
N LEU A 458 -22.34 -17.77 -50.24
CA LEU A 458 -21.64 -17.08 -49.16
C LEU A 458 -20.17 -16.87 -49.55
N SER A 459 -19.61 -15.71 -49.20
CA SER A 459 -18.19 -15.41 -49.35
C SER A 459 -17.65 -14.64 -48.16
N VAL A 460 -16.45 -15.00 -47.71
CA VAL A 460 -15.71 -14.32 -46.62
C VAL A 460 -14.49 -13.63 -47.20
N TYR A 461 -14.42 -12.32 -47.01
CA TYR A 461 -13.33 -11.47 -47.45
C TYR A 461 -12.59 -10.87 -46.27
N SER A 462 -11.30 -10.60 -46.44
CA SER A 462 -10.52 -9.81 -45.48
C SER A 462 -9.65 -8.75 -46.15
N ARG A 463 -9.35 -7.70 -45.40
CA ARG A 463 -8.45 -6.62 -45.80
C ARG A 463 -7.77 -6.02 -44.56
N PRO A 464 -6.45 -5.77 -44.57
CA PRO A 464 -5.79 -5.11 -43.45
C PRO A 464 -6.38 -3.73 -43.16
N GLU A 465 -6.47 -3.36 -41.87
CA GLU A 465 -7.12 -2.11 -41.44
C GLU A 465 -6.50 -0.85 -42.04
N ASN A 466 -5.18 -0.82 -42.20
CA ASN A 466 -4.40 0.34 -42.63
C ASN A 466 -3.83 0.22 -44.05
N ALA A 467 -4.35 -0.71 -44.86
CA ALA A 467 -3.86 -0.94 -46.21
C ALA A 467 -4.95 -0.64 -47.25
N ASP A 468 -4.61 0.21 -48.22
CA ASP A 468 -5.46 0.44 -49.39
C ASP A 468 -5.17 -0.65 -50.45
N VAL A 469 -5.50 -1.89 -50.09
CA VAL A 469 -5.32 -3.08 -50.93
C VAL A 469 -6.67 -3.70 -51.28
N PRO A 470 -6.78 -4.44 -52.39
CA PRO A 470 -8.00 -5.19 -52.71
C PRO A 470 -8.37 -6.18 -51.60
N TRP A 471 -9.68 -6.41 -51.43
CA TRP A 471 -10.18 -7.46 -50.56
C TRP A 471 -9.69 -8.83 -51.02
N THR A 472 -9.22 -9.64 -50.09
CA THR A 472 -8.82 -11.04 -50.35
C THR A 472 -9.99 -11.96 -50.04
N LEU A 473 -10.38 -12.81 -50.98
CA LEU A 473 -11.35 -13.88 -50.74
C LEU A 473 -10.69 -14.99 -49.93
N ASN A 474 -11.13 -15.20 -48.69
CA ASN A 474 -10.60 -16.22 -47.78
C ASN A 474 -11.39 -17.51 -47.82
N ALA A 475 -12.71 -17.44 -47.97
CA ALA A 475 -13.57 -18.61 -48.07
C ALA A 475 -14.81 -18.33 -48.92
N ARG A 476 -15.36 -19.37 -49.51
CA ARG A 476 -16.64 -19.35 -50.25
C ARG A 476 -17.43 -20.60 -49.93
N GLY A 477 -18.75 -20.52 -50.00
CA GLY A 477 -19.60 -21.63 -49.64
C GLY A 477 -21.06 -21.37 -49.96
N HIS A 478 -21.92 -22.22 -49.44
CA HIS A 478 -23.35 -22.09 -49.65
C HIS A 478 -24.16 -22.42 -48.40
N LEU A 479 -25.24 -21.69 -48.22
CA LEU A 479 -26.19 -21.83 -47.13
C LEU A 479 -27.54 -22.30 -47.68
N SER A 480 -28.21 -23.19 -46.96
CA SER A 480 -29.57 -23.59 -47.27
C SER A 480 -30.41 -23.76 -46.00
N PHE A 481 -31.72 -23.80 -46.19
CA PHE A 481 -32.64 -24.26 -45.15
C PHE A 481 -32.92 -25.74 -45.34
N ARG A 482 -32.64 -26.55 -44.31
CA ARG A 482 -33.11 -27.93 -44.21
C ARG A 482 -33.76 -28.16 -42.86
N GLY A 483 -34.79 -29.00 -42.85
CA GLY A 483 -35.47 -29.42 -41.63
C GLY A 483 -34.53 -30.14 -40.64
N PRO A 484 -35.01 -30.37 -39.41
CA PRO A 484 -34.24 -31.06 -38.38
C PRO A 484 -33.73 -32.42 -38.88
N ASP A 485 -32.48 -32.74 -38.55
CA ASP A 485 -31.84 -34.00 -38.93
C ASP A 485 -32.18 -35.13 -37.93
N ALA A 486 -31.85 -36.37 -38.29
CA ALA A 486 -31.93 -37.49 -37.37
C ALA A 486 -30.99 -37.24 -36.16
N PRO A 487 -31.48 -37.35 -34.92
CA PRO A 487 -30.64 -37.11 -33.75
C PRO A 487 -29.61 -38.24 -33.58
N PHE A 488 -28.34 -37.87 -33.41
CA PHE A 488 -27.31 -38.79 -32.89
C PHE A 488 -27.19 -38.67 -31.36
N THR A 489 -26.49 -39.59 -30.71
CA THR A 489 -26.18 -39.48 -29.29
C THR A 489 -24.80 -40.03 -28.98
N LEU A 490 -24.09 -39.34 -28.08
CA LEU A 490 -22.83 -39.79 -27.48
C LEU A 490 -23.01 -40.01 -25.96
N ALA A 491 -24.14 -40.63 -25.57
CA ALA A 491 -24.48 -40.84 -24.16
C ALA A 491 -23.55 -41.85 -23.46
N GLN A 492 -23.20 -42.94 -24.15
CA GLN A 492 -22.22 -43.92 -23.68
C GLN A 492 -20.82 -43.35 -23.82
N TRP A 493 -20.14 -43.12 -22.69
CA TRP A 493 -18.86 -42.43 -22.67
C TRP A 493 -17.94 -42.91 -21.54
N PRO A 494 -16.65 -43.20 -21.81
CA PRO A 494 -16.09 -43.36 -23.14
C PRO A 494 -16.77 -44.52 -23.89
N PRO A 495 -16.67 -44.61 -25.22
CA PRO A 495 -17.24 -45.73 -25.97
C PRO A 495 -16.71 -47.07 -25.43
N ALA A 496 -17.57 -48.08 -25.28
CA ALA A 496 -17.13 -49.38 -24.78
C ALA A 496 -16.12 -50.00 -25.74
N GLY A 497 -14.98 -50.44 -25.19
CA GLY A 497 -13.90 -51.06 -25.96
C GLY A 497 -12.94 -50.07 -26.61
N ALA A 498 -13.10 -48.75 -26.40
CA ALA A 498 -12.14 -47.77 -26.88
C ALA A 498 -10.85 -47.77 -26.05
N GLU A 499 -9.71 -47.65 -26.71
CA GLU A 499 -8.39 -47.58 -26.09
C GLU A 499 -7.97 -46.12 -25.91
N GLU A 500 -7.47 -45.76 -24.74
CA GLU A 500 -7.05 -44.39 -24.45
C GLU A 500 -5.70 -44.07 -25.11
N VAL A 501 -5.63 -42.92 -25.78
CA VAL A 501 -4.42 -42.39 -26.41
C VAL A 501 -3.73 -41.46 -25.41
N PRO A 502 -2.47 -41.75 -24.99
CA PRO A 502 -1.75 -40.89 -24.07
C PRO A 502 -1.55 -39.48 -24.61
N LEU A 503 -1.88 -38.47 -23.79
CA LEU A 503 -1.72 -37.05 -24.13
C LEU A 503 -0.39 -36.45 -23.65
N ASP A 504 0.51 -37.28 -23.10
CA ASP A 504 1.85 -36.83 -22.72
C ASP A 504 2.60 -36.27 -23.94
N ASP A 505 3.12 -35.06 -23.78
CA ASP A 505 3.80 -34.27 -24.81
C ASP A 505 2.96 -34.01 -26.08
N ALA A 506 1.63 -34.15 -26.02
CA ALA A 506 0.74 -34.00 -27.19
C ALA A 506 0.92 -32.64 -27.90
N TYR A 507 0.90 -31.55 -27.14
CA TYR A 507 1.07 -30.21 -27.72
C TYR A 507 2.51 -29.92 -28.14
N ASP A 508 3.50 -30.60 -27.57
CA ASP A 508 4.89 -30.47 -28.02
C ASP A 508 5.08 -31.19 -29.36
N LYS A 509 4.44 -32.34 -29.57
CA LYS A 509 4.38 -33.03 -30.87
C LYS A 509 3.68 -32.18 -31.93
N LEU A 510 2.56 -31.54 -31.58
CA LEU A 510 1.87 -30.58 -32.45
C LEU A 510 2.75 -29.36 -32.78
N ALA A 511 3.52 -28.85 -31.81
CA ALA A 511 4.44 -27.75 -32.03
C ALA A 511 5.58 -28.12 -33.00
N VAL A 512 6.12 -29.34 -32.92
CA VAL A 512 7.10 -29.87 -33.89
C VAL A 512 6.52 -29.92 -35.31
N GLN A 513 5.22 -30.17 -35.45
CA GLN A 513 4.51 -30.14 -36.73
C GLN A 513 4.11 -28.72 -37.18
N GLY A 514 4.39 -27.68 -36.39
CA GLY A 514 4.11 -26.29 -36.72
C GLY A 514 2.85 -25.69 -36.09
N TYR A 515 2.11 -26.44 -35.27
CA TYR A 515 0.96 -25.95 -34.48
C TYR A 515 1.40 -25.51 -33.09
N VAL A 516 1.67 -24.22 -32.92
CA VAL A 516 2.12 -23.65 -31.64
C VAL A 516 0.91 -23.12 -30.87
N TYR A 517 0.02 -24.02 -30.46
CA TYR A 517 -1.17 -23.65 -29.71
C TYR A 517 -0.84 -23.06 -28.35
N GLY A 518 -1.45 -21.92 -28.03
CA GLY A 518 -1.45 -21.30 -26.71
C GLY A 518 -2.58 -21.84 -25.82
N PRO A 519 -2.68 -21.36 -24.56
CA PRO A 519 -3.56 -21.93 -23.55
C PRO A 519 -5.00 -22.17 -23.99
N VAL A 520 -5.62 -21.28 -24.77
CA VAL A 520 -7.03 -21.40 -25.19
C VAL A 520 -7.29 -22.62 -26.09
N TYR A 521 -6.31 -23.02 -26.90
CA TYR A 521 -6.41 -24.17 -27.82
C TYR A 521 -5.85 -25.47 -27.23
N ARG A 522 -5.44 -25.44 -25.95
CA ARG A 522 -4.92 -26.61 -25.22
C ARG A 522 -5.99 -27.29 -24.37
N GLY A 523 -7.15 -27.56 -24.98
CA GLY A 523 -8.37 -27.99 -24.27
C GLY A 523 -8.67 -29.49 -24.28
N LEU A 524 -7.83 -30.34 -24.87
CA LEU A 524 -8.01 -31.81 -24.85
C LEU A 524 -7.82 -32.37 -23.43
N GLU A 525 -8.84 -33.03 -22.90
CA GLU A 525 -8.81 -33.69 -21.59
C GLU A 525 -8.54 -35.18 -21.72
N HIS A 526 -9.22 -35.85 -22.67
CA HIS A 526 -9.04 -37.28 -22.94
C HIS A 526 -9.22 -37.55 -24.44
N VAL A 527 -8.49 -38.52 -24.97
CA VAL A 527 -8.63 -39.01 -26.34
C VAL A 527 -8.65 -40.54 -26.33
N TRP A 528 -9.58 -41.14 -27.07
CA TRP A 528 -9.68 -42.58 -27.24
C TRP A 528 -9.76 -42.95 -28.73
N ARG A 529 -9.37 -44.19 -29.03
CA ARG A 529 -9.49 -44.79 -30.36
C ARG A 529 -10.32 -46.06 -30.30
N LEU A 530 -11.24 -46.21 -31.24
CA LEU A 530 -12.02 -47.44 -31.44
C LEU A 530 -12.06 -47.77 -32.93
N GLY A 531 -11.21 -48.71 -33.36
CA GLY A 531 -10.98 -48.93 -34.79
C GLY A 531 -10.31 -47.70 -35.42
N ASP A 532 -10.97 -47.11 -36.41
CA ASP A 532 -10.53 -45.88 -37.08
C ASP A 532 -11.20 -44.62 -36.51
N ASP A 533 -12.19 -44.77 -35.62
CA ASP A 533 -12.86 -43.64 -34.99
C ASP A 533 -12.01 -43.09 -33.84
N VAL A 534 -11.95 -41.76 -33.75
CA VAL A 534 -11.32 -41.02 -32.65
C VAL A 534 -12.40 -40.36 -31.82
N TYR A 535 -12.28 -40.51 -30.50
CA TYR A 535 -13.18 -39.90 -29.53
C TYR A 535 -12.40 -38.96 -28.63
N ALA A 536 -12.96 -37.83 -28.24
CA ALA A 536 -12.28 -36.91 -27.34
C ALA A 536 -13.23 -36.17 -26.40
N ASP A 537 -12.77 -35.93 -25.17
CA ASP A 537 -13.31 -34.91 -24.29
C ASP A 537 -12.51 -33.62 -24.49
N VAL A 538 -13.20 -32.55 -24.87
CA VAL A 538 -12.60 -31.23 -25.05
C VAL A 538 -13.29 -30.20 -24.17
N ARG A 539 -12.50 -29.25 -23.68
CA ARG A 539 -12.95 -28.16 -22.83
C ARG A 539 -12.35 -26.85 -23.31
N LEU A 540 -13.17 -25.82 -23.34
CA LEU A 540 -12.71 -24.45 -23.45
C LEU A 540 -12.18 -23.99 -22.07
N PRO A 541 -10.90 -23.61 -21.95
CA PRO A 541 -10.33 -23.18 -20.65
C PRO A 541 -11.10 -21.99 -20.08
N THR A 542 -11.32 -21.95 -18.76
CA THR A 542 -12.08 -20.87 -18.10
C THR A 542 -11.22 -19.63 -17.85
N GLY A 543 -11.63 -18.46 -18.34
CA GLY A 543 -10.98 -17.16 -18.09
C GLY A 543 -11.64 -16.01 -18.87
N SER A 544 -11.20 -14.76 -18.65
CA SER A 544 -11.75 -13.56 -19.30
C SER A 544 -11.54 -13.48 -20.82
N ARG A 545 -10.89 -14.49 -21.43
CA ARG A 545 -10.57 -14.55 -22.86
C ARG A 545 -11.42 -15.55 -23.65
N THR A 546 -12.29 -16.32 -22.99
CA THR A 546 -12.96 -17.50 -23.54
C THR A 546 -14.45 -17.55 -23.19
N ASP A 547 -15.10 -16.39 -23.13
CA ASP A 547 -16.56 -16.33 -22.96
C ASP A 547 -17.26 -17.04 -24.13
N VAL A 548 -18.15 -17.98 -23.81
CA VAL A 548 -18.98 -18.69 -24.79
C VAL A 548 -20.19 -17.86 -25.23
N GLY A 549 -20.50 -16.79 -24.50
CA GLY A 549 -21.61 -15.89 -24.80
C GLY A 549 -21.53 -15.30 -26.21
N GLY A 550 -22.62 -15.46 -26.98
CA GLY A 550 -22.76 -14.90 -28.32
C GLY A 550 -22.19 -15.76 -29.46
N PHE A 551 -21.43 -16.81 -29.17
CA PHE A 551 -21.03 -17.81 -30.16
C PHE A 551 -22.10 -18.93 -30.26
N GLY A 552 -22.31 -19.42 -31.48
CA GLY A 552 -22.99 -20.68 -31.74
C GLY A 552 -22.16 -21.84 -31.20
N LEU A 553 -20.94 -21.99 -31.70
CA LEU A 553 -19.91 -22.85 -31.12
C LEU A 553 -18.56 -22.14 -31.12
N HIS A 554 -17.95 -21.95 -29.95
CA HIS A 554 -16.70 -21.20 -29.84
C HIS A 554 -15.61 -21.81 -30.76
N PRO A 555 -14.99 -21.05 -31.69
CA PRO A 555 -14.09 -21.61 -32.69
C PRO A 555 -12.91 -22.40 -32.11
N ALA A 556 -12.31 -21.90 -31.02
CA ALA A 556 -11.23 -22.63 -30.35
C ALA A 556 -11.64 -24.01 -29.80
N LEU A 557 -12.91 -24.18 -29.40
CA LEU A 557 -13.42 -25.46 -28.92
C LEU A 557 -13.57 -26.45 -30.07
N LEU A 558 -14.07 -25.99 -31.23
CA LEU A 558 -14.15 -26.79 -32.45
C LEU A 558 -12.76 -27.15 -33.00
N GLU A 559 -11.82 -26.20 -32.98
CA GLU A 559 -10.44 -26.45 -33.41
C GLU A 559 -9.75 -27.49 -32.52
N THR A 560 -9.94 -27.38 -31.21
CA THR A 560 -9.43 -28.36 -30.23
C THR A 560 -10.03 -29.74 -30.48
N ALA A 561 -11.32 -29.83 -30.84
CA ALA A 561 -11.97 -31.08 -31.22
C ALA A 561 -11.30 -31.71 -32.45
N LEU A 562 -11.02 -30.93 -33.49
CA LEU A 562 -10.34 -31.43 -34.69
C LEU A 562 -8.89 -31.86 -34.42
N ALA A 563 -8.17 -31.16 -33.54
CA ALA A 563 -6.79 -31.47 -33.17
C ALA A 563 -6.64 -32.87 -32.54
N ALA A 564 -7.71 -33.47 -32.00
CA ALA A 564 -7.71 -34.85 -31.51
C ALA A 564 -7.33 -35.86 -32.61
N SER A 565 -7.75 -35.62 -33.86
CA SER A 565 -7.41 -36.51 -35.00
C SER A 565 -5.90 -36.52 -35.29
N CYS A 566 -5.25 -35.35 -35.25
CA CYS A 566 -3.80 -35.21 -35.45
C CYS A 566 -3.01 -36.00 -34.40
N LEU A 567 -3.49 -35.99 -33.15
CA LEU A 567 -2.85 -36.70 -32.04
C LEU A 567 -3.10 -38.21 -32.07
N ALA A 568 -4.23 -38.66 -32.62
CA ALA A 568 -4.54 -40.06 -32.84
C ALA A 568 -3.79 -40.68 -34.05
N GLY A 569 -2.94 -39.91 -34.72
CA GLY A 569 -2.08 -40.36 -35.82
C GLY A 569 -2.67 -40.17 -37.21
N TYR A 570 -3.75 -39.39 -37.36
CA TYR A 570 -4.28 -39.00 -38.66
C TYR A 570 -3.52 -37.80 -39.21
N GLY A 571 -3.02 -37.92 -40.45
CA GLY A 571 -2.32 -36.85 -41.16
C GLY A 571 -0.87 -36.66 -40.69
N SER A 572 0.07 -37.43 -41.24
CA SER A 572 1.48 -37.01 -41.21
C SER A 572 1.65 -35.91 -42.26
N SER A 573 2.16 -34.74 -41.86
CA SER A 573 2.48 -33.68 -42.82
C SER A 573 3.87 -33.91 -43.41
N PRO A 574 4.06 -33.65 -44.72
CA PRO A 574 5.39 -33.48 -45.28
C PRO A 574 6.18 -32.41 -44.51
N GLU A 575 7.50 -32.58 -44.44
CA GLU A 575 8.39 -31.65 -43.75
C GLU A 575 8.17 -30.20 -44.27
N GLY A 576 7.96 -29.26 -43.35
CA GLY A 576 7.69 -27.84 -43.68
C GLY A 576 6.25 -27.51 -44.08
N THR A 577 5.30 -28.43 -43.88
CA THR A 577 3.86 -28.20 -44.11
C THR A 577 2.99 -28.50 -42.89
N VAL A 578 1.81 -27.89 -42.84
CA VAL A 578 0.82 -28.04 -41.77
C VAL A 578 -0.55 -28.32 -42.36
N TRP A 579 -1.30 -29.28 -41.83
CA TRP A 579 -2.66 -29.54 -42.26
C TRP A 579 -3.62 -28.49 -41.69
N ILE A 580 -4.44 -27.89 -42.53
CA ILE A 580 -5.56 -27.03 -42.11
C ILE A 580 -6.86 -27.60 -42.67
N SER A 581 -7.97 -27.41 -41.96
CA SER A 581 -9.30 -27.76 -42.47
C SER A 581 -9.69 -26.80 -43.59
N THR A 582 -9.99 -27.32 -44.78
CA THR A 582 -10.27 -26.51 -45.97
C THR A 582 -11.68 -26.65 -46.48
N ASP A 583 -12.22 -27.87 -46.58
CA ASP A 583 -13.51 -28.08 -47.20
C ASP A 583 -14.47 -28.73 -46.21
N TRP A 584 -15.48 -27.97 -45.82
CA TRP A 584 -16.50 -28.38 -44.86
C TRP A 584 -17.78 -28.68 -45.61
N LYS A 585 -18.50 -29.74 -45.22
CA LYS A 585 -19.78 -30.13 -45.81
C LYS A 585 -20.85 -30.39 -44.75
N ASP A 586 -22.06 -29.97 -45.06
CA ASP A 586 -23.27 -30.12 -44.22
C ASP A 586 -23.03 -29.79 -42.73
N VAL A 587 -22.48 -28.61 -42.44
CA VAL A 587 -22.28 -28.16 -41.05
C VAL A 587 -23.62 -27.72 -40.47
N ARG A 588 -23.99 -28.31 -39.34
CA ARG A 588 -25.22 -28.01 -38.60
C ARG A 588 -24.93 -27.75 -37.13
N LEU A 589 -25.56 -26.72 -36.59
CA LEU A 589 -25.56 -26.39 -35.18
C LEU A 589 -26.90 -26.80 -34.56
N HIS A 590 -26.86 -27.59 -33.49
CA HIS A 590 -28.04 -28.14 -32.81
C HIS A 590 -28.32 -27.45 -31.47
N ALA A 591 -27.26 -26.97 -30.80
CA ALA A 591 -27.34 -26.27 -29.52
C ALA A 591 -26.17 -25.30 -29.36
N THR A 592 -26.34 -24.26 -28.54
CA THR A 592 -25.32 -23.23 -28.24
C THR A 592 -24.91 -23.25 -26.77
N GLY A 593 -23.84 -22.52 -26.43
CA GLY A 593 -23.40 -22.32 -25.05
C GLY A 593 -22.59 -23.49 -24.45
N ALA A 594 -22.15 -24.44 -25.27
CA ALA A 594 -21.27 -25.51 -24.83
C ALA A 594 -19.85 -24.97 -24.55
N ASP A 595 -19.35 -25.18 -23.34
CA ASP A 595 -17.95 -24.95 -22.96
C ASP A 595 -17.12 -26.25 -22.98
N ARG A 596 -17.78 -27.40 -23.19
CA ARG A 596 -17.20 -28.73 -23.20
C ARG A 596 -17.95 -29.62 -24.19
N LEU A 597 -17.22 -30.47 -24.91
CA LEU A 597 -17.78 -31.40 -25.87
C LEU A 597 -17.26 -32.81 -25.67
N ARG A 598 -18.14 -33.78 -25.90
CA ARG A 598 -17.82 -35.13 -26.34
C ARG A 598 -17.73 -35.12 -27.86
N VAL A 599 -16.63 -35.62 -28.41
CA VAL A 599 -16.31 -35.55 -29.83
C VAL A 599 -16.22 -36.95 -30.39
N ARG A 600 -16.82 -37.21 -31.56
CA ARG A 600 -16.49 -38.37 -32.39
C ARG A 600 -16.04 -37.87 -33.76
N LEU A 601 -14.86 -38.32 -34.18
CA LEU A 601 -14.28 -38.09 -35.50
C LEU A 601 -14.16 -39.46 -36.18
N ALA A 602 -14.88 -39.64 -37.28
CA ALA A 602 -14.85 -40.87 -38.06
C ALA A 602 -14.29 -40.56 -39.46
N PRO A 603 -13.07 -41.01 -39.80
CA PRO A 603 -12.49 -40.80 -41.12
C PRO A 603 -13.22 -41.65 -42.17
N ASP A 604 -13.37 -41.11 -43.38
CA ASP A 604 -13.78 -41.88 -44.55
C ASP A 604 -12.57 -42.48 -45.30
N ALA A 605 -12.83 -43.11 -46.44
CA ALA A 605 -11.80 -43.78 -47.24
C ALA A 605 -10.75 -42.81 -47.83
N ASP A 606 -11.11 -41.53 -48.02
CA ASP A 606 -10.24 -40.49 -48.56
C ASP A 606 -9.56 -39.67 -47.46
N GLY A 607 -9.90 -39.96 -46.19
CA GLY A 607 -9.34 -39.31 -45.01
C GLY A 607 -10.12 -38.08 -44.53
N ALA A 608 -11.27 -37.77 -45.14
CA ALA A 608 -12.16 -36.71 -44.69
C ALA A 608 -12.83 -37.13 -43.37
N LEU A 609 -13.03 -36.19 -42.45
CA LEU A 609 -13.58 -36.51 -41.13
C LEU A 609 -15.08 -36.22 -41.07
N ASN A 610 -15.88 -37.22 -40.71
CA ASN A 610 -17.21 -37.00 -40.17
C ASN A 610 -17.09 -36.57 -38.70
N VAL A 611 -17.73 -35.46 -38.33
CA VAL A 611 -17.60 -34.87 -36.99
C VAL A 611 -18.96 -34.85 -36.30
N GLN A 612 -19.02 -35.44 -35.11
CA GLN A 612 -20.20 -35.40 -34.24
C GLN A 612 -19.78 -34.82 -32.88
N LEU A 613 -20.43 -33.72 -32.48
CA LEU A 613 -20.14 -33.01 -31.24
C LEU A 613 -21.37 -33.07 -30.34
N ALA A 614 -21.20 -33.50 -29.10
CA ALA A 614 -22.27 -33.56 -28.11
C ALA A 614 -21.86 -32.89 -26.79
N ASP A 615 -22.83 -32.50 -25.98
CA ASP A 615 -22.58 -32.00 -24.63
C ASP A 615 -22.17 -33.15 -23.67
N ARG A 616 -21.93 -32.81 -22.40
CA ARG A 616 -21.59 -33.78 -21.35
C ARG A 616 -22.65 -34.86 -21.10
N ALA A 617 -23.90 -34.63 -21.50
CA ALA A 617 -24.98 -35.60 -21.42
C ALA A 617 -25.10 -36.46 -22.68
N GLY A 618 -24.27 -36.20 -23.71
CA GLY A 618 -24.32 -36.89 -24.99
C GLY A 618 -25.41 -36.39 -25.93
N ARG A 619 -25.95 -35.18 -25.70
CA ARG A 619 -26.95 -34.53 -26.56
C ARG A 619 -26.25 -33.74 -27.68
N PRO A 620 -26.74 -33.77 -28.94
CA PRO A 620 -26.11 -33.07 -30.06
C PRO A 620 -25.88 -31.58 -29.82
N VAL A 621 -24.67 -31.11 -30.17
CA VAL A 621 -24.26 -29.70 -30.20
C VAL A 621 -24.01 -29.26 -31.64
N ALA A 622 -23.21 -30.00 -32.41
CA ALA A 622 -22.99 -29.74 -33.84
C ALA A 622 -22.65 -31.04 -34.59
N SER A 623 -22.85 -31.04 -35.91
CA SER A 623 -22.44 -32.12 -36.80
C SER A 623 -21.87 -31.58 -38.11
N VAL A 624 -20.89 -32.30 -38.66
CA VAL A 624 -20.29 -32.04 -39.97
C VAL A 624 -20.27 -33.37 -40.71
N SER A 625 -20.84 -33.42 -41.93
CA SER A 625 -20.86 -34.68 -42.68
C SER A 625 -19.46 -35.08 -43.13
N SER A 626 -18.65 -34.10 -43.52
CA SER A 626 -17.28 -34.27 -43.99
C SER A 626 -16.50 -32.97 -43.81
N VAL A 627 -15.30 -33.06 -43.23
CA VAL A 627 -14.28 -32.00 -43.28
C VAL A 627 -12.99 -32.55 -43.85
N ASP A 628 -12.55 -31.97 -44.97
CA ASP A 628 -11.28 -32.26 -45.60
C ASP A 628 -10.18 -31.35 -45.05
N CYS A 629 -8.97 -31.88 -44.96
CA CYS A 629 -7.78 -31.14 -44.59
C CYS A 629 -6.83 -31.04 -45.78
N ARG A 630 -6.11 -29.91 -45.91
CA ARG A 630 -5.04 -29.71 -46.88
C ARG A 630 -3.76 -29.25 -46.21
N ALA A 631 -2.62 -29.78 -46.68
CA ALA A 631 -1.30 -29.29 -46.28
C ALA A 631 -1.03 -27.91 -46.89
N ILE A 632 -0.67 -26.95 -46.04
CA ILE A 632 -0.19 -25.62 -46.43
C ILE A 632 1.28 -25.46 -46.09
N ALA A 633 2.03 -24.76 -46.95
CA ALA A 633 3.46 -24.51 -46.76
C ALA A 633 3.72 -23.10 -46.22
N VAL A 634 4.90 -22.88 -45.63
CA VAL A 634 5.37 -21.56 -45.12
C VAL A 634 5.24 -20.45 -46.17
N GLY A 635 5.45 -20.76 -47.46
CA GLY A 635 5.31 -19.80 -48.55
C GLY A 635 3.88 -19.29 -48.76
N GLU A 636 2.86 -20.13 -48.53
CA GLU A 636 1.46 -19.73 -48.64
C GLU A 636 1.07 -18.76 -47.51
N VAL A 637 1.54 -19.05 -46.29
CA VAL A 637 1.37 -18.17 -45.11
C VAL A 637 2.15 -16.86 -45.29
N SER A 638 3.37 -16.93 -45.83
CA SER A 638 4.22 -15.76 -46.10
C SER A 638 3.62 -14.85 -47.17
N ASN A 639 2.96 -15.41 -48.20
CA ASN A 639 2.25 -14.63 -49.21
C ASN A 639 1.00 -13.94 -48.66
N ALA A 640 0.32 -14.55 -47.69
CA ALA A 640 -0.78 -13.90 -46.97
C ALA A 640 -0.25 -12.76 -46.07
N LEU A 641 0.89 -12.95 -45.42
CA LEU A 641 1.60 -11.92 -44.65
C LEU A 641 2.15 -10.77 -45.51
N ALA A 642 2.70 -11.05 -46.70
CA ALA A 642 3.27 -10.04 -47.58
C ALA A 642 2.20 -9.04 -48.03
N ARG A 643 0.99 -9.53 -48.32
CA ARG A 643 -0.21 -8.69 -48.53
C ARG A 643 -0.57 -7.82 -47.33
N ASN A 644 -0.13 -8.19 -46.12
CA ASN A 644 -0.28 -7.40 -44.89
C ASN A 644 0.94 -6.50 -44.58
N ARG A 645 2.10 -6.67 -45.26
CA ARG A 645 3.40 -6.06 -44.90
C ARG A 645 3.91 -4.98 -45.86
N ASP A 646 3.38 -4.83 -47.08
CA ASP A 646 3.87 -3.87 -48.09
C ASP A 646 3.69 -2.37 -47.74
N SER A 647 3.65 -2.01 -46.46
CA SER A 647 3.51 -0.62 -46.00
C SER A 647 4.03 -0.39 -44.56
N LEU A 648 5.24 -0.87 -44.27
CA LEU A 648 6.06 -0.30 -43.18
C LEU A 648 6.79 0.96 -43.64
#